data_AF-A0A0L6JX22-F1
#
_entry.id   AF-A0A0L6JX22-F1
#
_cell.length_a   1.000
_cell.length_b   1.000
_cell.length_c   1.000
_cell.angle_alpha   90.00
_cell.angle_beta   90.00
_cell.angle_gamma   90.00
#
_symmetry.space_group_name_H-M   'P 1'
#
loop_
_entity.id
_entity.type
_entity.pdbx_description
1 polymer ?
#
loop_
_entity_poly.entity_id
_entity_poly.type
_entity_poly.pdbx_seq_one_letter_code
_entity_poly.pdbx_strand_id
1 'polypeptide(L)'
;MKKLMPGIIAGTLILTAAMIPSVNLKGYAESGQALFINEVMAANTATLRDGDVDDAKNGALGGAYSDWIEIYNGSSQPVDLTGYTISDDSAAWIISGGIVPANGYILIWASDKNKVATDGQLHTNFKLTSAGETITLKKSDGVVIDSVKFPALVDDQSYSRITDGASEFTTASNPTPRNKNISSVPSTGYIISGYVKPSFSTINKNVYKDFKVAIAQNSKTAMTDSNGYFEIPGVTEDEYGYTLNISKTGYLTRTISNISVQGNISLGSAAAPVEMWAGDVLQDNAINMSDVIKIANSFNAITTDANYSTAADININGSINMEDVIILAKGFNSTSNDYPAVTPITTSSPTGPATPTPTPVDPDAWKLNAGTINLGTSITYTGTGISVNGSVINITAGGDHTVKGTLADGMICIDTTEKVKLRLSGASITNSTGPAIYCKDADKFYITLEENTTSTLVDGKTYSDQSTNAALYTSDDLEIKGKGTLNITGNYSHAISGKDDILIENGNINVISAVSDGIHANGSIDITGGKLSVTASKDAIQNEDKELTIDGGTLNLSAGGQALVSDTEVIVNGGTINVTKSDAAIESPSITINNGSLYLISKKANPLNGSVSITINGGTVVGHGPESQSDSVSGGTFTINGGTVLLAGTNVTVYQYPSAESSQNSLAVSFTSAQTASSALCIKDSTGKVHAITKPKYGYNSVIFSSPDLAKGSAYSIYTDGTVSGGTESNGLITGATYIGGTIISIGTI
;
A
#
# COMPACT_ATOMS: atom_id res chain seq x y z
N MET A 1 -54.34 73.78 6.71
CA MET A 1 -52.97 73.39 7.13
C MET A 1 -52.33 72.71 5.93
N LYS A 2 -51.44 73.43 5.22
CA LYS A 2 -49.96 73.27 5.18
C LYS A 2 -49.55 72.00 4.39
N LYS A 3 -49.01 72.09 3.15
CA LYS A 3 -47.64 72.53 2.72
C LYS A 3 -46.55 71.76 3.49
N LEU A 4 -45.54 71.14 2.88
CA LEU A 4 -44.49 71.74 2.03
C LEU A 4 -43.70 70.68 1.19
N MET A 5 -43.41 71.00 -0.07
CA MET A 5 -42.16 70.70 -0.84
C MET A 5 -41.04 71.70 -0.40
N PRO A 6 -39.76 71.75 -0.87
CA PRO A 6 -39.08 71.27 -2.11
C PRO A 6 -37.64 70.71 -1.84
N GLY A 7 -36.67 70.47 -2.75
CA GLY A 7 -36.41 70.95 -4.11
C GLY A 7 -35.11 70.41 -4.74
N ILE A 8 -34.87 70.93 -5.94
CA ILE A 8 -33.84 70.68 -6.96
C ILE A 8 -32.52 71.39 -6.60
N ILE A 9 -31.36 70.82 -7.00
CA ILE A 9 -30.15 71.59 -7.33
C ILE A 9 -29.61 71.12 -8.68
N ALA A 10 -29.50 72.06 -9.61
CA ALA A 10 -28.79 71.98 -10.88
C ALA A 10 -27.34 72.48 -10.71
N GLY A 11 -26.41 71.96 -11.51
CA GLY A 11 -25.05 72.47 -11.61
C GLY A 11 -24.41 72.06 -12.95
N THR A 12 -24.61 72.89 -13.97
CA THR A 12 -23.94 72.82 -15.27
C THR A 12 -22.50 73.34 -15.16
N LEU A 13 -21.51 72.68 -15.78
CA LEU A 13 -20.31 73.38 -16.25
C LEU A 13 -19.78 72.78 -17.57
N ILE A 14 -19.72 73.68 -18.55
CA ILE A 14 -19.24 73.58 -19.92
C ILE A 14 -17.70 73.62 -19.89
N LEU A 15 -16.97 72.84 -20.71
CA LEU A 15 -15.92 73.38 -21.61
C LEU A 15 -15.25 72.33 -22.52
N THR A 16 -15.32 72.65 -23.83
CA THR A 16 -14.30 72.47 -24.88
C THR A 16 -13.82 71.07 -25.24
N ALA A 17 -14.37 70.60 -26.36
CA ALA A 17 -13.74 69.63 -27.25
C ALA A 17 -12.46 70.23 -27.88
N ALA A 18 -11.34 69.55 -27.69
CA ALA A 18 -10.12 69.70 -28.50
C ALA A 18 -9.76 68.31 -29.06
N MET A 19 -9.68 68.23 -30.39
CA MET A 19 -9.25 67.05 -31.15
C MET A 19 -7.83 66.60 -30.79
N ILE A 20 -7.60 65.29 -30.65
CA ILE A 20 -6.47 64.54 -31.24
C ILE A 20 -6.91 63.06 -31.46
N PRO A 21 -6.17 62.26 -32.24
CA PRO A 21 -6.49 61.84 -33.60
C PRO A 21 -7.21 60.49 -33.67
N SER A 22 -7.80 60.23 -34.82
CA SER A 22 -8.36 58.95 -35.25
C SER A 22 -7.36 57.80 -35.03
N VAL A 23 -7.63 56.95 -34.05
CA VAL A 23 -7.12 55.58 -34.09
C VAL A 23 -8.15 54.78 -34.86
N ASN A 24 -7.77 54.35 -36.06
CA ASN A 24 -8.41 53.22 -36.74
C ASN A 24 -8.31 52.00 -35.82
N LEU A 25 -9.25 51.81 -34.91
CA LEU A 25 -9.50 50.47 -34.39
C LEU A 25 -10.26 49.75 -35.50
N LYS A 26 -9.49 49.02 -36.31
CA LYS A 26 -10.01 47.92 -37.11
C LYS A 26 -10.97 47.15 -36.21
N GLY A 27 -12.24 47.08 -36.59
CA GLY A 27 -13.15 46.13 -36.00
C GLY A 27 -12.55 44.75 -36.21
N TYR A 28 -11.97 44.18 -35.16
CA TYR A 28 -11.79 42.75 -35.09
C TYR A 28 -13.17 42.21 -34.71
N ALA A 29 -13.91 41.79 -35.73
CA ALA A 29 -14.91 40.76 -35.52
C ALA A 29 -14.14 39.53 -35.06
N GLU A 30 -14.00 39.34 -33.74
CA GLU A 30 -13.68 38.03 -33.21
C GLU A 30 -14.97 37.19 -33.31
N SER A 31 -15.22 36.65 -34.51
CA SER A 31 -16.02 35.45 -34.65
C SER A 31 -15.16 34.25 -34.24
N GLY A 32 -14.70 34.25 -32.98
CA GLY A 32 -14.19 33.05 -32.35
C GLY A 32 -15.38 32.20 -31.91
N GLN A 33 -15.39 30.92 -32.28
CA GLN A 33 -16.34 29.95 -31.74
C GLN A 33 -16.25 29.98 -30.21
N ALA A 34 -17.33 30.38 -29.53
CA ALA A 34 -17.31 30.60 -28.08
C ALA A 34 -17.65 29.34 -27.27
N LEU A 35 -18.41 28.42 -27.86
CA LEU A 35 -18.85 27.18 -27.22
C LEU A 35 -18.25 25.97 -27.92
N PHE A 36 -17.84 25.00 -27.11
CA PHE A 36 -17.21 23.77 -27.55
C PHE A 36 -17.89 22.60 -26.84
N ILE A 37 -18.20 21.54 -27.58
CA ILE A 37 -18.37 20.20 -27.01
C ILE A 37 -16.98 19.80 -26.52
N ASN A 38 -16.81 19.79 -25.21
CA ASN A 38 -15.51 19.72 -24.55
C ASN A 38 -15.13 18.28 -24.21
N GLU A 39 -16.10 17.50 -23.77
CA GLU A 39 -15.91 16.12 -23.35
C GLU A 39 -17.22 15.34 -23.47
N VAL A 40 -17.14 14.06 -23.84
CA VAL A 40 -18.28 13.17 -24.02
C VAL A 40 -18.02 11.83 -23.35
N MET A 41 -18.99 11.31 -22.60
CA MET A 41 -18.96 9.94 -22.06
C MET A 41 -20.24 9.21 -22.47
N ALA A 42 -20.08 8.14 -23.25
CA ALA A 42 -21.19 7.37 -23.84
C ALA A 42 -21.42 5.99 -23.18
N ALA A 43 -20.68 5.69 -22.12
CA ALA A 43 -20.81 4.46 -21.34
C ALA A 43 -20.44 4.73 -19.87
N ASN A 44 -21.27 5.49 -19.17
CA ASN A 44 -21.02 5.84 -17.77
C ASN A 44 -21.54 4.74 -16.84
N THR A 45 -20.66 4.05 -16.11
CA THR A 45 -21.08 2.97 -15.18
C THR A 45 -20.72 3.25 -13.72
N ALA A 46 -19.70 4.07 -13.48
CA ALA A 46 -19.22 4.42 -12.15
C ALA A 46 -18.76 5.88 -11.99
N THR A 47 -18.48 6.60 -13.08
CA THR A 47 -17.80 7.91 -13.06
C THR A 47 -18.60 9.00 -12.34
N LEU A 48 -19.82 9.29 -12.79
CA LEU A 48 -20.60 10.43 -12.27
C LEU A 48 -22.10 10.15 -12.32
N ARG A 49 -22.81 10.30 -11.21
CA ARG A 49 -24.28 10.21 -11.22
C ARG A 49 -24.93 11.52 -11.64
N ASP A 50 -26.07 11.40 -12.30
CA ASP A 50 -26.81 12.52 -12.88
C ASP A 50 -27.56 13.40 -11.87
N GLY A 51 -27.52 13.08 -10.57
CA GLY A 51 -28.12 13.92 -9.53
C GLY A 51 -29.65 14.03 -9.59
N ASP A 52 -30.31 13.34 -10.51
CA ASP A 52 -31.76 13.43 -10.72
C ASP A 52 -32.50 12.70 -9.59
N VAL A 53 -32.70 13.40 -8.47
CA VAL A 53 -33.38 12.89 -7.28
C VAL A 53 -34.87 12.57 -7.53
N ASP A 54 -35.44 13.13 -8.60
CA ASP A 54 -36.81 12.87 -9.03
C ASP A 54 -36.92 11.58 -9.88
N ASP A 55 -35.81 10.89 -10.15
CA ASP A 55 -35.79 9.60 -10.83
C ASP A 55 -36.41 8.50 -9.94
N ALA A 56 -37.50 7.90 -10.41
CA ALA A 56 -38.25 6.90 -9.64
C ALA A 56 -37.44 5.63 -9.29
N LYS A 57 -36.35 5.34 -10.02
CA LYS A 57 -35.54 4.13 -9.85
C LYS A 57 -34.26 4.41 -9.06
N ASN A 58 -33.57 5.50 -9.34
CA ASN A 58 -32.23 5.80 -8.83
C ASN A 58 -32.15 7.11 -8.03
N GLY A 59 -33.25 7.86 -7.87
CA GLY A 59 -33.24 9.16 -7.19
C GLY A 59 -32.73 9.09 -5.75
N ALA A 60 -33.05 8.04 -5.00
CA ALA A 60 -32.54 7.80 -3.64
C ALA A 60 -31.03 7.54 -3.56
N LEU A 61 -30.39 7.19 -4.69
CA LEU A 61 -28.94 7.00 -4.82
C LEU A 61 -28.22 8.24 -5.37
N GLY A 62 -28.92 9.38 -5.48
CA GLY A 62 -28.40 10.59 -6.11
C GLY A 62 -28.41 10.54 -7.64
N GLY A 63 -29.38 9.82 -8.24
CA GLY A 63 -29.55 9.73 -9.69
C GLY A 63 -28.88 8.51 -10.33
N ALA A 64 -29.02 8.40 -11.65
CA ALA A 64 -28.49 7.30 -12.45
C ALA A 64 -27.09 7.63 -13.00
N TYR A 65 -26.28 6.62 -13.34
CA TYR A 65 -25.11 6.82 -14.20
C TYR A 65 -25.58 6.99 -15.65
N SER A 66 -26.00 8.20 -15.97
CA SER A 66 -26.42 8.57 -17.34
C SER A 66 -25.20 9.00 -18.16
N ASP A 67 -25.24 8.75 -19.47
CA ASP A 67 -24.28 9.32 -20.41
C ASP A 67 -24.33 10.84 -20.37
N TRP A 68 -23.23 11.50 -20.70
CA TRP A 68 -23.16 12.96 -20.61
C TRP A 68 -22.28 13.60 -21.68
N ILE A 69 -22.65 14.84 -21.99
CA ILE A 69 -21.97 15.72 -22.92
C ILE A 69 -21.64 17.01 -22.17
N GLU A 70 -20.38 17.40 -22.16
CA GLU A 70 -19.93 18.65 -21.58
C GLU A 70 -19.80 19.75 -22.63
N ILE A 71 -20.37 20.92 -22.34
CA ILE A 71 -20.16 22.13 -23.12
C ILE A 71 -19.27 23.10 -22.33
N TYR A 72 -18.17 23.52 -22.94
CA TYR A 72 -17.27 24.56 -22.44
C TYR A 72 -17.52 25.89 -23.14
N ASN A 73 -17.49 26.98 -22.36
CA ASN A 73 -17.55 28.34 -22.87
C ASN A 73 -16.19 29.04 -22.76
N GLY A 74 -15.47 29.16 -23.89
CA GLY A 74 -14.18 29.84 -23.97
C GLY A 74 -14.26 31.36 -24.03
N SER A 75 -15.46 31.95 -23.94
CA SER A 75 -15.62 33.41 -23.92
C SER A 75 -15.58 34.00 -22.52
N SER A 76 -15.33 35.31 -22.45
CA SER A 76 -15.30 36.07 -21.20
C SER A 76 -16.69 36.46 -20.67
N GLN A 77 -17.77 36.03 -21.31
CA GLN A 77 -19.15 36.31 -20.91
C GLN A 77 -19.95 35.01 -20.74
N PRO A 78 -20.90 34.93 -19.80
CA PRO A 78 -21.79 33.78 -19.72
C PRO A 78 -22.64 33.65 -20.99
N VAL A 79 -22.89 32.42 -21.43
CA VAL A 79 -23.71 32.12 -22.61
C VAL A 79 -24.97 31.35 -22.20
N ASP A 80 -26.13 31.89 -22.59
CA ASP A 80 -27.43 31.23 -22.43
C ASP A 80 -27.68 30.27 -23.60
N LEU A 81 -27.93 29.01 -23.28
CA LEU A 81 -28.21 27.93 -24.24
C LEU A 81 -29.71 27.82 -24.60
N THR A 82 -30.57 28.69 -24.08
CA THR A 82 -32.01 28.65 -24.39
C THR A 82 -32.26 28.72 -25.90
N GLY A 83 -32.94 27.71 -26.43
CA GLY A 83 -33.26 27.57 -27.85
C GLY A 83 -32.14 26.96 -28.70
N TYR A 84 -30.98 26.64 -28.14
CA TYR A 84 -29.96 25.84 -28.84
C TYR A 84 -30.48 24.41 -29.03
N THR A 85 -29.91 23.69 -29.99
CA THR A 85 -30.24 22.29 -30.24
C THR A 85 -28.98 21.44 -30.09
N ILE A 86 -29.07 20.36 -29.35
CA ILE A 86 -28.05 19.31 -29.27
C ILE A 86 -28.60 18.03 -29.90
N SER A 87 -27.83 17.38 -30.76
CA SER A 87 -28.27 16.18 -31.49
C SER A 87 -27.19 15.11 -31.54
N ASP A 88 -27.61 13.85 -31.56
CA ASP A 88 -26.79 12.71 -31.98
C ASP A 88 -27.06 12.37 -33.47
N ASP A 89 -26.68 11.18 -33.93
CA ASP A 89 -26.92 10.72 -35.31
C ASP A 89 -28.42 10.44 -35.61
N SER A 90 -29.25 10.26 -34.57
CA SER A 90 -30.62 9.74 -34.66
C SER A 90 -31.71 10.72 -34.22
N ALA A 91 -31.40 11.65 -33.33
CA ALA A 91 -32.33 12.51 -32.61
C ALA A 91 -31.74 13.89 -32.35
N ALA A 92 -32.63 14.88 -32.18
CA ALA A 92 -32.28 16.25 -31.82
C ALA A 92 -33.15 16.72 -30.65
N TRP A 93 -32.53 17.46 -29.73
CA TRP A 93 -33.16 17.98 -28.52
C TRP A 93 -32.96 19.50 -28.41
N ILE A 94 -34.04 20.24 -28.18
CA ILE A 94 -33.99 21.69 -27.97
C ILE A 94 -33.75 21.95 -26.49
N ILE A 95 -32.67 22.68 -26.19
CA ILE A 95 -32.29 23.10 -24.84
C ILE A 95 -33.23 24.23 -24.40
N SER A 96 -34.04 23.98 -23.38
CA SER A 96 -35.08 24.92 -22.90
C SER A 96 -34.62 25.88 -21.80
N GLY A 97 -33.37 25.77 -21.37
CA GLY A 97 -32.72 26.64 -20.39
C GLY A 97 -31.31 26.15 -20.07
N GLY A 98 -30.45 27.01 -19.51
CA GLY A 98 -29.11 26.66 -19.06
C GLY A 98 -28.08 27.74 -19.40
N ILE A 99 -27.30 28.16 -18.41
CA ILE A 99 -26.25 29.17 -18.59
C ILE A 99 -24.90 28.48 -18.43
N VAL A 100 -24.03 28.61 -19.43
CA VAL A 100 -22.62 28.24 -19.34
C VAL A 100 -21.83 29.47 -18.86
N PRO A 101 -21.26 29.48 -17.64
CA PRO A 101 -20.51 30.63 -17.14
C PRO A 101 -19.33 30.98 -18.07
N ALA A 102 -18.84 32.22 -17.99
CA ALA A 102 -17.62 32.63 -18.69
C ALA A 102 -16.44 31.74 -18.26
N ASN A 103 -15.71 31.15 -19.22
CA ASN A 103 -14.65 30.14 -18.97
C ASN A 103 -15.13 28.95 -18.12
N GLY A 104 -16.43 28.66 -18.13
CA GLY A 104 -17.06 27.59 -17.35
C GLY A 104 -17.64 26.47 -18.21
N TYR A 105 -18.27 25.51 -17.53
CA TYR A 105 -18.77 24.27 -18.12
C TYR A 105 -20.24 24.05 -17.75
N ILE A 106 -20.95 23.29 -18.57
CA ILE A 106 -22.25 22.72 -18.21
C ILE A 106 -22.30 21.27 -18.71
N LEU A 107 -22.93 20.40 -17.92
CA LEU A 107 -23.22 19.02 -18.32
C LEU A 107 -24.65 18.92 -18.87
N ILE A 108 -24.79 18.21 -19.98
CA ILE A 108 -26.06 17.79 -20.56
C ILE A 108 -26.10 16.26 -20.49
N TRP A 109 -27.04 15.72 -19.74
CA TRP A 109 -27.21 14.28 -19.57
C TRP A 109 -27.95 13.68 -20.77
N ALA A 110 -27.31 12.77 -21.49
CA ALA A 110 -27.90 12.01 -22.58
C ALA A 110 -28.62 10.79 -22.01
N SER A 111 -29.74 11.03 -21.31
CA SER A 111 -30.39 10.02 -20.48
C SER A 111 -31.72 9.49 -21.02
N ASP A 112 -32.22 10.02 -22.14
CA ASP A 112 -33.57 9.74 -22.69
C ASP A 112 -34.73 10.03 -21.72
N LYS A 113 -34.54 11.01 -20.81
CA LYS A 113 -35.60 11.44 -19.87
C LYS A 113 -36.42 12.61 -20.42
N ASN A 114 -35.92 13.29 -21.45
CA ASN A 114 -36.55 14.43 -22.13
C ASN A 114 -37.12 15.48 -21.17
N LYS A 115 -36.27 16.01 -20.28
CA LYS A 115 -36.71 16.95 -19.24
C LYS A 115 -35.59 17.91 -18.82
N VAL A 116 -36.00 18.97 -18.14
CA VAL A 116 -35.13 19.72 -17.23
C VAL A 116 -35.56 19.34 -15.82
N ALA A 117 -34.65 18.80 -15.03
CA ALA A 117 -34.93 18.40 -13.65
C ALA A 117 -35.18 19.63 -12.76
N THR A 118 -35.76 19.42 -11.58
CA THR A 118 -36.17 20.50 -10.67
C THR A 118 -35.00 21.40 -10.24
N ASP A 119 -33.80 20.85 -10.19
CA ASP A 119 -32.54 21.53 -9.87
C ASP A 119 -31.84 22.18 -11.09
N GLY A 120 -32.47 22.12 -12.27
CA GLY A 120 -31.98 22.73 -13.50
C GLY A 120 -31.11 21.83 -14.37
N GLN A 121 -30.91 20.56 -14.01
CA GLN A 121 -30.12 19.63 -14.82
C GLN A 121 -30.83 19.28 -16.14
N LEU A 122 -30.05 19.23 -17.22
CA LEU A 122 -30.56 19.05 -18.58
C LEU A 122 -30.49 17.58 -18.98
N HIS A 123 -31.63 16.99 -19.36
CA HIS A 123 -31.74 15.60 -19.79
C HIS A 123 -32.33 15.51 -21.19
N THR A 124 -31.56 15.03 -22.16
CA THR A 124 -32.01 14.91 -23.55
C THR A 124 -33.08 13.83 -23.71
N ASN A 125 -33.69 13.80 -24.90
CA ASN A 125 -34.63 12.76 -25.36
C ASN A 125 -33.94 11.61 -26.10
N PHE A 126 -32.65 11.39 -25.85
CA PHE A 126 -31.85 10.31 -26.44
C PHE A 126 -30.76 9.85 -25.46
N LYS A 127 -30.13 8.72 -25.77
CA LYS A 127 -28.92 8.23 -25.10
C LYS A 127 -27.81 8.11 -26.10
N LEU A 128 -26.58 8.03 -25.61
CA LEU A 128 -25.45 7.81 -26.50
C LEU A 128 -25.21 6.32 -26.76
N THR A 129 -24.58 6.01 -27.88
CA THR A 129 -24.06 4.67 -28.15
C THR A 129 -22.55 4.63 -27.91
N SER A 130 -22.12 3.65 -27.12
CA SER A 130 -20.70 3.37 -26.88
C SER A 130 -19.94 2.92 -28.13
N ALA A 131 -20.64 2.59 -29.24
CA ALA A 131 -20.00 2.26 -30.51
C ALA A 131 -19.44 3.49 -31.28
N GLY A 132 -19.76 4.71 -30.82
CA GLY A 132 -19.35 5.97 -31.44
C GLY A 132 -20.43 6.55 -32.38
N GLU A 133 -20.64 7.86 -32.28
CA GLU A 133 -21.59 8.62 -33.10
C GLU A 133 -21.19 10.11 -33.16
N THR A 134 -21.98 10.93 -33.87
CA THR A 134 -21.71 12.37 -34.01
C THR A 134 -22.62 13.21 -33.13
N ILE A 135 -22.04 14.00 -32.23
CA ILE A 135 -22.76 15.01 -31.45
C ILE A 135 -22.64 16.35 -32.14
N THR A 136 -23.75 17.07 -32.31
CA THR A 136 -23.77 18.40 -32.92
C THR A 136 -24.52 19.39 -32.05
N LEU A 137 -23.88 20.52 -31.77
CA LEU A 137 -24.47 21.68 -31.10
C LEU A 137 -24.81 22.76 -32.14
N LYS A 138 -26.07 23.18 -32.19
CA LYS A 138 -26.57 24.25 -33.06
C LYS A 138 -27.18 25.37 -32.25
N LYS A 139 -27.04 26.58 -32.76
CA LYS A 139 -27.74 27.76 -32.25
C LYS A 139 -29.21 27.75 -32.69
N SER A 140 -30.04 28.58 -32.06
CA SER A 140 -31.48 28.71 -32.34
C SER A 140 -31.83 29.13 -33.77
N ASP A 141 -30.89 29.75 -34.50
CA ASP A 141 -31.01 30.07 -35.93
C ASP A 141 -30.59 28.93 -36.87
N GLY A 142 -30.18 27.78 -36.31
CA GLY A 142 -29.79 26.57 -37.03
C GLY A 142 -28.30 26.49 -37.37
N VAL A 143 -27.49 27.51 -37.05
CA VAL A 143 -26.04 27.49 -37.31
C VAL A 143 -25.36 26.47 -36.41
N VAL A 144 -24.55 25.58 -36.99
CA VAL A 144 -23.69 24.64 -36.25
C VAL A 144 -22.61 25.44 -35.53
N ILE A 145 -22.59 25.31 -34.22
CA ILE A 145 -21.56 25.89 -33.35
C ILE A 145 -20.39 24.92 -33.26
N ASP A 146 -20.66 23.66 -32.93
CA ASP A 146 -19.65 22.63 -32.82
C ASP A 146 -20.20 21.26 -33.20
N SER A 147 -19.32 20.37 -33.67
CA SER A 147 -19.69 19.00 -34.01
C SER A 147 -18.51 18.05 -33.77
N VAL A 148 -18.76 16.97 -33.05
CA VAL A 148 -17.76 16.01 -32.60
C VAL A 148 -18.22 14.61 -32.92
N LYS A 149 -17.44 13.88 -33.71
CA LYS A 149 -17.61 12.44 -33.89
C LYS A 149 -16.66 11.72 -32.94
N PHE A 150 -17.19 11.01 -31.95
CA PHE A 150 -16.37 10.23 -31.02
C PHE A 150 -16.25 8.78 -31.49
N PRO A 151 -15.13 8.09 -31.20
CA PRO A 151 -14.92 6.69 -31.56
C PRO A 151 -15.73 5.76 -30.65
N ALA A 152 -15.60 4.45 -30.81
CA ALA A 152 -16.11 3.52 -29.80
C ALA A 152 -15.41 3.78 -28.46
N LEU A 153 -16.18 3.87 -27.39
CA LEU A 153 -15.71 4.08 -26.02
C LEU A 153 -16.04 2.85 -25.18
N VAL A 154 -15.12 2.49 -24.29
CA VAL A 154 -15.37 1.50 -23.25
C VAL A 154 -15.99 2.15 -22.02
N ASP A 155 -16.50 1.34 -21.09
CA ASP A 155 -17.09 1.81 -19.84
C ASP A 155 -16.14 2.79 -19.11
N ASP A 156 -16.71 3.91 -18.65
CA ASP A 156 -16.06 4.98 -17.90
C ASP A 156 -14.87 5.67 -18.62
N GLN A 157 -14.76 5.49 -19.93
CA GLN A 157 -13.85 6.28 -20.78
C GLN A 157 -14.58 7.47 -21.41
N SER A 158 -13.95 8.64 -21.39
CA SER A 158 -14.45 9.82 -22.10
C SER A 158 -13.67 10.10 -23.39
N TYR A 159 -14.28 10.86 -24.29
CA TYR A 159 -13.63 11.47 -25.44
C TYR A 159 -13.58 12.99 -25.21
N SER A 160 -12.41 13.51 -24.90
CA SER A 160 -12.20 14.88 -24.45
C SER A 160 -11.34 15.66 -25.43
N ARG A 161 -11.57 16.98 -25.51
CA ARG A 161 -10.59 17.89 -26.09
C ARG A 161 -9.34 17.87 -25.23
N ILE A 162 -8.19 18.06 -25.86
CA ILE A 162 -6.90 17.85 -25.19
C ILE A 162 -6.63 18.96 -24.16
N THR A 163 -7.07 20.17 -24.47
CA THR A 163 -7.29 21.29 -23.55
C THR A 163 -8.62 21.92 -23.91
N ASP A 164 -9.23 22.69 -23.00
CA ASP A 164 -10.55 23.26 -23.25
C ASP A 164 -10.59 24.05 -24.57
N GLY A 165 -11.56 23.72 -25.43
CA GLY A 165 -11.72 24.34 -26.74
C GLY A 165 -10.64 24.02 -27.79
N ALA A 166 -9.68 23.14 -27.51
CA ALA A 166 -8.68 22.72 -28.50
C ALA A 166 -9.30 21.91 -29.63
N SER A 167 -8.85 22.08 -30.88
CA SER A 167 -9.36 21.34 -32.04
C SER A 167 -9.11 19.83 -32.01
N GLU A 168 -8.15 19.39 -31.21
CA GLU A 168 -7.75 17.99 -31.09
C GLU A 168 -8.47 17.31 -29.93
N PHE A 169 -8.81 16.04 -30.13
CA PHE A 169 -9.47 15.20 -29.13
C PHE A 169 -8.59 13.97 -28.81
N THR A 170 -8.81 13.42 -27.62
CA THR A 170 -8.23 12.16 -27.18
C THR A 170 -9.29 11.35 -26.41
N THR A 171 -9.14 10.03 -26.40
CA THR A 171 -9.82 9.21 -25.40
C THR A 171 -9.09 9.34 -24.07
N ALA A 172 -9.80 9.55 -22.97
CA ALA A 172 -9.25 9.71 -21.63
C ALA A 172 -9.88 8.70 -20.65
N SER A 173 -9.02 8.01 -19.88
CA SER A 173 -9.45 7.10 -18.81
C SER A 173 -9.67 7.81 -17.47
N ASN A 174 -9.30 9.10 -17.39
CA ASN A 174 -9.57 9.98 -16.26
C ASN A 174 -10.42 11.15 -16.77
N PRO A 175 -11.75 10.99 -16.82
CA PRO A 175 -12.64 12.03 -17.33
C PRO A 175 -12.63 13.26 -16.41
N THR A 176 -12.90 14.43 -16.97
CA THR A 176 -12.79 15.74 -16.29
C THR A 176 -14.11 16.52 -16.21
N PRO A 177 -15.24 15.91 -15.83
CA PRO A 177 -16.52 16.60 -15.81
C PRO A 177 -16.46 17.83 -14.88
N ARG A 178 -16.94 18.96 -15.39
CA ARG A 178 -16.96 20.31 -14.78
C ARG A 178 -15.59 20.90 -14.48
N ASN A 179 -14.52 20.30 -15.01
CA ASN A 179 -13.14 20.71 -14.77
C ASN A 179 -12.41 20.95 -16.10
N LYS A 180 -11.27 21.64 -16.02
CA LYS A 180 -10.44 21.92 -17.18
C LYS A 180 -9.83 20.64 -17.75
N ASN A 181 -9.92 20.47 -19.06
CA ASN A 181 -9.13 19.48 -19.79
C ASN A 181 -7.64 19.84 -19.70
N ILE A 182 -6.83 18.91 -19.18
CA ILE A 182 -5.37 19.06 -19.08
C ILE A 182 -4.71 17.84 -19.73
N SER A 183 -4.40 17.93 -21.03
CA SER A 183 -3.60 16.93 -21.75
C SER A 183 -2.84 17.54 -22.94
N SER A 184 -1.52 17.41 -22.92
CA SER A 184 -0.63 17.70 -24.05
C SER A 184 -0.70 16.57 -25.08
N VAL A 185 -1.24 16.81 -26.29
CA VAL A 185 -1.08 15.82 -27.37
C VAL A 185 0.29 15.92 -28.02
N PRO A 186 1.00 14.80 -28.20
CA PRO A 186 2.19 14.74 -29.04
C PRO A 186 1.79 14.75 -30.52
N SER A 187 2.26 15.75 -31.27
CA SER A 187 2.21 15.75 -32.74
C SER A 187 3.04 14.61 -33.34
N THR A 188 2.53 14.01 -34.42
CA THR A 188 2.98 12.79 -35.11
C THR A 188 4.45 12.76 -35.53
N GLY A 189 5.19 11.79 -34.99
CA GLY A 189 6.42 11.25 -35.55
C GLY A 189 6.81 9.95 -34.85
N TYR A 190 7.54 9.07 -35.53
CA TYR A 190 8.01 7.79 -35.00
C TYR A 190 9.03 7.97 -33.88
N ILE A 191 9.21 6.92 -33.10
CA ILE A 191 10.17 6.88 -32.00
C ILE A 191 11.39 6.10 -32.46
N ILE A 192 12.58 6.68 -32.31
CA ILE A 192 13.82 5.91 -32.26
C ILE A 192 14.19 5.74 -30.79
N SER A 193 14.18 4.50 -30.30
CA SER A 193 14.59 4.16 -28.94
C SER A 193 15.71 3.12 -28.95
N GLY A 194 16.23 2.77 -27.78
CA GLY A 194 17.24 1.74 -27.68
C GLY A 194 17.91 1.70 -26.31
N TYR A 195 18.85 0.76 -26.18
CA TYR A 195 19.67 0.61 -24.98
C TYR A 195 21.14 0.74 -25.33
N VAL A 196 21.88 1.50 -24.53
CA VAL A 196 23.33 1.70 -24.65
C VAL A 196 24.00 1.22 -23.36
N LYS A 197 25.14 0.55 -23.46
CA LYS A 197 25.94 0.14 -22.30
C LYS A 197 27.42 0.45 -22.49
N PRO A 198 28.19 0.69 -21.42
CA PRO A 198 29.65 0.71 -21.50
C PRO A 198 30.23 -0.69 -21.78
N SER A 199 31.45 -0.74 -22.33
CA SER A 199 32.22 -1.96 -22.62
C SER A 199 32.83 -2.67 -21.40
N PHE A 200 32.42 -2.28 -20.19
CA PHE A 200 32.87 -2.85 -18.94
C PHE A 200 31.70 -3.02 -17.98
N SER A 201 31.85 -3.96 -17.05
CA SER A 201 30.85 -4.23 -16.03
C SER A 201 31.13 -3.37 -14.80
N THR A 202 30.08 -2.81 -14.20
CA THR A 202 30.15 -2.09 -12.93
C THR A 202 28.82 -2.21 -12.21
N ILE A 203 28.86 -2.07 -10.87
CA ILE A 203 27.66 -1.95 -10.04
C ILE A 203 27.11 -0.51 -10.02
N ASN A 204 27.92 0.48 -10.42
CA ASN A 204 27.52 1.88 -10.44
C ASN A 204 26.68 2.18 -11.69
N LYS A 205 25.35 2.16 -11.57
CA LYS A 205 24.43 2.42 -12.69
C LYS A 205 24.59 3.82 -13.31
N ASN A 206 25.22 4.78 -12.64
CA ASN A 206 25.44 6.11 -13.20
C ASN A 206 26.32 6.11 -14.45
N VAL A 207 27.14 5.07 -14.67
CA VAL A 207 27.93 4.98 -15.91
C VAL A 207 27.07 4.78 -17.16
N TYR A 208 25.84 4.28 -17.01
CA TYR A 208 24.89 4.04 -18.10
C TYR A 208 24.11 5.30 -18.50
N LYS A 209 24.10 6.30 -17.62
CA LYS A 209 23.41 7.58 -17.84
C LYS A 209 24.21 8.47 -18.78
N ASP A 210 23.55 9.44 -19.40
CA ASP A 210 24.16 10.58 -20.07
C ASP A 210 24.95 10.24 -21.35
N PHE A 211 24.70 9.08 -21.99
CA PHE A 211 25.08 8.90 -23.39
C PHE A 211 24.14 9.72 -24.25
N LYS A 212 24.71 10.68 -24.98
CA LYS A 212 23.97 11.49 -25.94
C LYS A 212 23.80 10.72 -27.23
N VAL A 213 22.57 10.40 -27.58
CA VAL A 213 22.18 9.87 -28.89
C VAL A 213 21.62 11.00 -29.72
N ALA A 214 22.25 11.33 -30.84
CA ALA A 214 21.88 12.44 -31.70
C ALA A 214 21.64 11.96 -33.13
N ILE A 215 20.54 12.38 -33.74
CA ILE A 215 20.31 12.19 -35.18
C ILE A 215 21.16 13.23 -35.91
N ALA A 216 22.15 12.80 -36.70
CA ALA A 216 23.11 13.69 -37.35
C ALA A 216 22.45 14.68 -38.33
N GLN A 217 21.34 14.29 -38.94
CA GLN A 217 20.63 15.08 -39.94
C GLN A 217 19.69 16.14 -39.36
N ASN A 218 19.44 16.17 -38.05
CA ASN A 218 18.55 17.16 -37.43
C ASN A 218 18.99 17.51 -35.99
N SER A 219 18.20 18.31 -35.28
CA SER A 219 18.54 18.75 -33.92
C SER A 219 18.01 17.83 -32.82
N LYS A 220 17.42 16.67 -33.14
CA LYS A 220 16.82 15.77 -32.15
C LYS A 220 17.89 14.92 -31.48
N THR A 221 17.85 14.93 -30.16
CA THR A 221 18.79 14.19 -29.32
C THR A 221 18.07 13.61 -28.11
N ALA A 222 18.59 12.52 -27.56
CA ALA A 222 18.22 11.97 -26.27
C ALA A 222 19.46 11.70 -25.43
N MET A 223 19.30 11.69 -24.11
CA MET A 223 20.31 11.23 -23.17
C MET A 223 19.84 9.90 -22.58
N THR A 224 20.75 8.95 -22.39
CA THR A 224 20.38 7.70 -21.73
C THR A 224 20.09 7.91 -20.24
N ASP A 225 19.17 7.12 -19.71
CA ASP A 225 18.89 7.02 -18.28
C ASP A 225 19.89 6.09 -17.56
N SER A 226 19.67 5.84 -16.26
CA SER A 226 20.51 4.95 -15.44
C SER A 226 20.45 3.46 -15.83
N ASN A 227 19.55 3.07 -16.74
CA ASN A 227 19.49 1.73 -17.33
C ASN A 227 20.09 1.71 -18.74
N GLY A 228 20.57 2.84 -19.25
CA GLY A 228 21.10 2.97 -20.60
C GLY A 228 20.02 3.15 -21.66
N TYR A 229 18.75 3.31 -21.28
CA TYR A 229 17.64 3.51 -22.21
C TYR A 229 17.62 4.95 -22.73
N PHE A 230 17.36 5.14 -24.02
CA PHE A 230 17.07 6.45 -24.60
C PHE A 230 15.85 6.39 -25.51
N GLU A 231 15.23 7.55 -25.69
CA GLU A 231 14.10 7.71 -26.60
C GLU A 231 14.16 9.07 -27.30
N ILE A 232 14.11 9.07 -28.63
CA ILE A 232 14.00 10.25 -29.47
C ILE A 232 12.60 10.23 -30.10
N PRO A 233 11.64 10.99 -29.56
CA PRO A 233 10.29 11.02 -30.10
C PRO A 233 10.15 11.99 -31.29
N GLY A 234 9.08 11.79 -32.05
CA GLY A 234 8.68 12.70 -33.12
C GLY A 234 9.64 12.71 -34.31
N VAL A 235 10.32 11.59 -34.58
CA VAL A 235 11.21 11.42 -35.73
C VAL A 235 10.36 11.18 -36.98
N THR A 236 10.59 11.96 -38.03
CA THR A 236 9.84 11.83 -39.29
C THR A 236 10.23 10.56 -40.03
N GLU A 237 9.32 10.05 -40.86
CA GLU A 237 9.61 8.93 -41.77
C GLU A 237 10.79 9.25 -42.70
N ASP A 238 11.74 8.33 -42.84
CA ASP A 238 12.85 8.42 -43.78
C ASP A 238 13.28 7.02 -44.23
N GLU A 239 12.86 6.64 -45.44
CA GLU A 239 13.21 5.38 -46.08
C GLU A 239 14.70 5.26 -46.40
N TYR A 240 15.41 6.38 -46.63
CA TYR A 240 16.83 6.42 -46.96
C TYR A 240 17.73 6.37 -45.72
N GLY A 241 17.14 6.63 -44.55
CA GLY A 241 17.66 6.31 -43.23
C GLY A 241 18.52 7.39 -42.57
N TYR A 242 18.34 7.50 -41.26
CA TYR A 242 19.11 8.40 -40.41
C TYR A 242 20.51 7.87 -40.08
N THR A 243 21.38 8.79 -39.70
CA THR A 243 22.67 8.50 -39.08
C THR A 243 22.59 8.94 -37.63
N LEU A 244 22.83 8.04 -36.69
CA LEU A 244 22.85 8.33 -35.27
C LEU A 244 24.28 8.36 -34.75
N ASN A 245 24.59 9.39 -33.97
CA ASN A 245 25.84 9.52 -33.24
C ASN A 245 25.57 9.31 -31.74
N ILE A 246 26.23 8.31 -31.15
CA ILE A 246 26.21 8.06 -29.71
C ILE A 246 27.55 8.56 -29.15
N SER A 247 27.48 9.47 -28.17
CA SER A 247 28.66 10.14 -27.63
C SER A 247 28.54 10.37 -26.13
N LYS A 248 29.66 10.30 -25.41
CA LYS A 248 29.80 10.63 -23.99
C LYS A 248 31.28 10.94 -23.72
N THR A 249 31.57 11.89 -22.84
CA THR A 249 32.95 12.18 -22.43
C THR A 249 33.61 10.92 -21.85
N GLY A 250 34.85 10.65 -22.25
CA GLY A 250 35.58 9.42 -21.91
C GLY A 250 35.24 8.20 -22.76
N TYR A 251 34.32 8.32 -23.74
CA TYR A 251 33.93 7.23 -24.64
C TYR A 251 34.20 7.60 -26.09
N LEU A 252 34.61 6.59 -26.86
CA LEU A 252 34.82 6.69 -28.30
C LEU A 252 33.47 6.85 -29.00
N THR A 253 33.28 7.95 -29.74
CA THR A 253 32.02 8.24 -30.44
C THR A 253 31.67 7.11 -31.41
N ARG A 254 30.43 6.65 -31.38
CA ARG A 254 29.91 5.61 -32.28
C ARG A 254 28.92 6.21 -33.26
N THR A 255 29.14 5.97 -34.55
CA THR A 255 28.22 6.37 -35.62
C THR A 255 27.51 5.14 -36.17
N ILE A 256 26.19 5.19 -36.25
CA ILE A 256 25.33 4.14 -36.82
C ILE A 256 24.58 4.76 -38.00
N SER A 257 24.95 4.38 -39.21
CA SER A 257 24.35 4.90 -40.44
C SER A 257 23.24 3.98 -40.99
N ASN A 258 22.47 4.51 -41.94
CA ASN A 258 21.43 3.80 -42.70
C ASN A 258 20.29 3.25 -41.84
N ILE A 259 19.85 4.01 -40.82
CA ILE A 259 18.71 3.64 -39.97
C ILE A 259 17.42 4.08 -40.67
N SER A 260 16.85 3.21 -41.51
CA SER A 260 15.57 3.45 -42.18
C SER A 260 14.43 3.53 -41.15
N VAL A 261 13.66 4.63 -41.18
CA VAL A 261 12.54 4.88 -40.28
C VAL A 261 11.25 4.86 -41.11
N GLN A 262 10.59 3.71 -41.14
CA GLN A 262 9.25 3.51 -41.73
C GLN A 262 8.22 3.16 -40.65
N GLY A 263 8.61 3.31 -39.38
CA GLY A 263 7.93 2.87 -38.17
C GLY A 263 8.80 3.17 -36.95
N ASN A 264 8.36 2.77 -35.76
CA ASN A 264 9.22 2.87 -34.58
C ASN A 264 10.44 1.95 -34.75
N ILE A 265 11.62 2.44 -34.36
CA ILE A 265 12.89 1.73 -34.49
C ILE A 265 13.52 1.56 -33.12
N SER A 266 14.03 0.36 -32.84
CA SER A 266 14.82 0.09 -31.63
C SER A 266 16.28 -0.25 -31.97
N LEU A 267 17.22 0.47 -31.34
CA LEU A 267 18.66 0.26 -31.40
C LEU A 267 19.14 -0.50 -30.17
N GLY A 268 19.31 -1.81 -30.31
CA GLY A 268 19.66 -2.70 -29.20
C GLY A 268 18.49 -2.92 -28.23
N SER A 269 18.52 -4.02 -27.50
CA SER A 269 17.52 -4.35 -26.47
C SER A 269 18.15 -4.33 -25.08
N ALA A 270 17.35 -4.38 -24.02
CA ALA A 270 17.89 -4.53 -22.67
C ALA A 270 18.78 -5.79 -22.52
N ALA A 271 18.47 -6.87 -23.25
CA ALA A 271 19.26 -8.09 -23.28
C ALA A 271 20.50 -8.01 -24.19
N ALA A 272 20.46 -7.16 -25.22
CA ALA A 272 21.58 -6.93 -26.14
C ALA A 272 21.74 -5.42 -26.45
N PRO A 273 22.25 -4.60 -25.49
CA PRO A 273 22.41 -3.17 -25.70
C PRO A 273 23.54 -2.84 -26.68
N VAL A 274 23.46 -1.68 -27.32
CA VAL A 274 24.53 -1.09 -28.12
C VAL A 274 25.71 -0.75 -27.21
N GLU A 275 26.81 -1.46 -27.37
CA GLU A 275 28.01 -1.25 -26.56
C GLU A 275 28.80 0.00 -26.97
N MET A 276 29.28 0.76 -25.98
CA MET A 276 30.12 1.95 -26.13
C MET A 276 31.48 1.69 -25.48
N TRP A 277 32.54 1.88 -26.27
CA TRP A 277 33.91 1.65 -25.81
C TRP A 277 34.41 2.87 -25.06
N ALA A 278 34.70 2.66 -23.78
CA ALA A 278 35.35 3.66 -22.94
C ALA A 278 36.85 3.73 -23.27
N GLY A 279 37.44 4.92 -23.19
CA GLY A 279 38.89 5.10 -23.31
C GLY A 279 39.35 6.24 -24.20
N ASP A 280 38.48 6.84 -25.01
CA ASP A 280 38.80 8.08 -25.75
C ASP A 280 38.55 9.23 -24.78
N VAL A 281 39.57 9.64 -24.03
CA VAL A 281 39.48 10.64 -22.95
C VAL A 281 39.78 12.05 -23.47
N LEU A 282 40.44 12.12 -24.62
CA LEU A 282 40.75 13.37 -25.31
C LEU A 282 39.71 13.77 -26.36
N GLN A 283 38.74 12.89 -26.66
CA GLN A 283 37.68 13.09 -27.65
C GLN A 283 38.26 13.32 -29.05
N ASP A 284 39.34 12.61 -29.40
CA ASP A 284 40.00 12.70 -30.71
C ASP A 284 39.54 11.61 -31.71
N ASN A 285 38.54 10.81 -31.31
CA ASN A 285 37.98 9.66 -32.03
C ASN A 285 38.96 8.49 -32.21
N ALA A 286 39.96 8.39 -31.33
CA ALA A 286 40.81 7.22 -31.21
C ALA A 286 41.07 6.91 -29.72
N ILE A 287 41.15 5.64 -29.38
CA ILE A 287 41.62 5.20 -28.06
C ILE A 287 43.09 4.84 -28.23
N ASN A 288 44.01 5.69 -27.77
CA ASN A 288 45.43 5.49 -28.02
C ASN A 288 46.30 5.92 -26.83
N MET A 289 47.63 5.98 -27.03
CA MET A 289 48.58 6.31 -25.96
C MET A 289 48.39 7.74 -25.42
N SER A 290 47.83 8.65 -26.21
CA SER A 290 47.52 10.00 -25.78
C SER A 290 46.47 10.01 -24.66
N ASP A 291 45.46 9.14 -24.75
CA ASP A 291 44.45 8.96 -23.70
C ASP A 291 45.05 8.32 -22.44
N VAL A 292 45.93 7.33 -22.61
CA VAL A 292 46.67 6.74 -21.49
C VAL A 292 47.51 7.80 -20.77
N ILE A 293 48.20 8.67 -21.50
CA ILE A 293 48.96 9.80 -20.93
C ILE A 293 48.03 10.77 -20.19
N LYS A 294 46.82 11.00 -20.72
CA LYS A 294 45.82 11.85 -20.06
C LYS A 294 45.40 11.28 -18.71
N ILE A 295 45.14 9.98 -18.61
CA ILE A 295 44.87 9.30 -17.33
C ILE A 295 46.10 9.34 -16.42
N ALA A 296 47.30 9.08 -16.96
CA ALA A 296 48.55 9.05 -16.20
C ALA A 296 48.87 10.38 -15.50
N ASN A 297 48.53 11.52 -16.12
CA ASN A 297 48.69 12.85 -15.52
C ASN A 297 47.83 13.08 -14.26
N SER A 298 46.76 12.30 -14.11
CA SER A 298 45.83 12.33 -12.98
C SER A 298 45.87 11.03 -12.16
N PHE A 299 46.89 10.19 -12.34
CA PHE A 299 46.96 8.88 -11.70
C PHE A 299 47.05 9.00 -10.18
N ASN A 300 46.27 8.17 -9.48
CA ASN A 300 45.99 8.19 -8.04
C ASN A 300 45.23 9.43 -7.51
N ALA A 301 44.77 10.34 -8.37
CA ALA A 301 43.98 11.48 -7.93
C ALA A 301 42.56 11.05 -7.52
N ILE A 302 42.05 11.63 -6.43
CA ILE A 302 40.66 11.49 -5.99
C ILE A 302 39.88 12.78 -6.21
N THR A 303 38.55 12.74 -6.09
CA THR A 303 37.64 13.88 -6.40
C THR A 303 38.00 15.23 -5.75
N THR A 304 38.75 15.23 -4.65
CA THR A 304 39.19 16.45 -3.94
C THR A 304 40.51 17.02 -4.44
N ASP A 305 41.26 16.28 -5.26
CA ASP A 305 42.59 16.67 -5.69
C ASP A 305 42.55 17.63 -6.88
N ALA A 306 43.46 18.61 -6.89
CA ALA A 306 43.49 19.64 -7.93
C ALA A 306 43.80 19.09 -9.35
N ASN A 307 44.46 17.93 -9.43
CA ASN A 307 44.76 17.24 -10.68
C ASN A 307 43.72 16.18 -11.06
N TYR A 308 42.61 16.05 -10.32
CA TYR A 308 41.52 15.15 -10.66
C TYR A 308 40.83 15.58 -11.96
N SER A 309 40.53 14.61 -12.83
CA SER A 309 39.82 14.83 -14.08
C SER A 309 38.67 13.84 -14.20
N THR A 310 37.44 14.36 -14.27
CA THR A 310 36.23 13.54 -14.45
C THR A 310 36.22 12.73 -15.74
N ALA A 311 36.98 13.15 -16.76
CA ALA A 311 37.13 12.41 -18.00
C ALA A 311 38.07 11.19 -17.85
N ALA A 312 38.99 11.23 -16.88
CA ALA A 312 39.95 10.16 -16.60
C ALA A 312 39.45 9.15 -15.54
N ASP A 313 38.46 9.51 -14.72
CA ASP A 313 37.70 8.58 -13.86
C ASP A 313 36.57 7.94 -14.69
N ILE A 314 36.91 6.90 -15.44
CA ILE A 314 36.05 6.29 -16.46
C ILE A 314 34.90 5.50 -15.83
N ASN A 315 35.16 4.85 -14.69
CA ASN A 315 34.15 4.06 -13.98
C ASN A 315 33.35 4.88 -12.95
N ILE A 316 33.67 6.16 -12.78
CA ILE A 316 33.00 7.12 -11.90
C ILE A 316 33.00 6.60 -10.45
N ASN A 317 34.13 6.04 -9.99
CA ASN A 317 34.30 5.58 -8.61
C ASN A 317 34.91 6.65 -7.71
N GLY A 318 35.24 7.82 -8.28
CA GLY A 318 35.84 8.96 -7.58
C GLY A 318 37.36 8.87 -7.40
N SER A 319 38.03 7.91 -8.04
CA SER A 319 39.46 7.64 -7.92
C SER A 319 40.07 7.21 -9.26
N ILE A 320 40.99 8.00 -9.79
CA ILE A 320 41.65 7.71 -11.07
C ILE A 320 42.82 6.76 -10.82
N ASN A 321 42.72 5.50 -11.23
CA ASN A 321 43.74 4.49 -10.93
C ASN A 321 43.90 3.43 -12.05
N MET A 322 44.51 2.29 -11.72
CA MET A 322 44.77 1.23 -12.69
C MET A 322 43.48 0.60 -13.25
N GLU A 323 42.35 0.68 -12.54
CA GLU A 323 41.05 0.25 -13.04
C GLU A 323 40.65 1.04 -14.30
N ASP A 324 40.83 2.36 -14.31
CA ASP A 324 40.54 3.21 -15.48
C ASP A 324 41.47 2.89 -16.65
N VAL A 325 42.76 2.67 -16.37
CA VAL A 325 43.75 2.25 -17.37
C VAL A 325 43.36 0.90 -17.99
N ILE A 326 42.91 -0.07 -17.17
CA ILE A 326 42.47 -1.39 -17.64
C ILE A 326 41.20 -1.29 -18.48
N ILE A 327 40.26 -0.43 -18.11
CA ILE A 327 39.03 -0.20 -18.88
C ILE A 327 39.38 0.35 -20.25
N LEU A 328 40.22 1.39 -20.31
CA LEU A 328 40.72 1.97 -21.56
C LEU A 328 41.44 0.92 -22.41
N ALA A 329 42.31 0.11 -21.80
CA ALA A 329 43.13 -0.88 -22.49
C ALA A 329 42.30 -1.89 -23.32
N LYS A 330 41.04 -2.15 -22.96
CA LYS A 330 40.14 -3.03 -23.71
C LYS A 330 39.85 -2.54 -25.13
N GLY A 331 39.83 -1.22 -25.34
CA GLY A 331 39.60 -0.58 -26.63
C GLY A 331 40.88 0.00 -27.24
N PHE A 332 42.06 -0.33 -26.72
CA PHE A 332 43.30 0.32 -27.15
C PHE A 332 43.57 0.10 -28.64
N ASN A 333 43.95 1.18 -29.33
CA ASN A 333 44.17 1.28 -30.76
C ASN A 333 42.87 1.21 -31.62
N SER A 334 41.70 1.42 -31.02
CA SER A 334 40.42 1.51 -31.73
C SER A 334 40.08 2.94 -32.17
N THR A 335 39.35 3.05 -33.28
CA THR A 335 38.73 4.27 -33.82
C THR A 335 37.23 4.06 -34.01
N SER A 336 36.46 5.13 -34.26
CA SER A 336 35.01 5.02 -34.46
C SER A 336 34.60 4.06 -35.59
N ASN A 337 35.49 3.78 -36.53
CA ASN A 337 35.25 2.84 -37.64
C ASN A 337 35.38 1.37 -37.24
N ASP A 338 36.00 1.08 -36.09
CA ASP A 338 36.26 -0.29 -35.64
C ASP A 338 35.04 -0.90 -34.91
N TYR A 339 34.03 -0.10 -34.59
CA TYR A 339 32.79 -0.60 -34.00
C TYR A 339 32.11 -1.63 -34.92
N PRO A 340 31.54 -2.72 -34.36
CA PRO A 340 30.76 -3.66 -35.16
C PRO A 340 29.49 -2.98 -35.70
N ALA A 341 28.99 -3.46 -36.83
CA ALA A 341 27.72 -3.01 -37.38
C ALA A 341 26.57 -3.30 -36.39
N VAL A 342 25.61 -2.37 -36.29
CA VAL A 342 24.36 -2.54 -35.53
C VAL A 342 23.24 -2.77 -36.53
N THR A 343 22.44 -3.82 -36.35
CA THR A 343 21.23 -4.05 -37.14
C THR A 343 20.02 -3.47 -36.38
N PRO A 344 19.38 -2.39 -36.87
CA PRO A 344 18.18 -1.83 -36.25
C PRO A 344 17.00 -2.79 -36.35
N ILE A 345 16.10 -2.76 -35.37
CA ILE A 345 14.89 -3.59 -35.35
C ILE A 345 13.70 -2.71 -35.71
N THR A 346 13.03 -3.01 -36.83
CA THR A 346 11.79 -2.35 -37.29
C THR A 346 10.57 -2.95 -36.58
N THR A 347 9.70 -2.15 -35.98
CA THR A 347 8.48 -2.64 -35.29
C THR A 347 7.21 -2.24 -36.05
N SER A 348 6.33 -3.19 -36.38
CA SER A 348 5.18 -3.02 -37.31
C SER A 348 3.84 -2.67 -36.65
N SER A 349 3.88 -2.00 -35.51
CA SER A 349 2.76 -1.49 -34.70
C SER A 349 3.41 -0.74 -33.54
N PRO A 350 2.77 0.20 -32.83
CA PRO A 350 3.15 0.36 -31.44
C PRO A 350 2.79 -0.97 -30.74
N THR A 351 3.68 -1.96 -30.78
CA THR A 351 4.18 -2.37 -29.48
C THR A 351 4.65 -1.06 -28.87
N GLY A 352 3.97 -0.56 -27.86
CA GLY A 352 4.56 0.48 -27.02
C GLY A 352 5.85 -0.12 -26.45
N PRO A 353 5.98 -0.28 -25.15
CA PRO A 353 6.73 -1.42 -24.63
C PRO A 353 6.07 -2.73 -25.17
N ALA A 354 6.06 -3.83 -24.44
CA ALA A 354 4.80 -4.61 -24.47
C ALA A 354 3.63 -3.64 -24.05
N THR A 355 2.46 -4.07 -23.58
CA THR A 355 2.09 -3.38 -22.31
C THR A 355 3.38 -3.46 -21.51
N PRO A 356 4.05 -2.39 -21.01
CA PRO A 356 5.10 -2.73 -20.07
C PRO A 356 4.34 -3.65 -19.12
N THR A 357 4.81 -4.87 -18.89
CA THR A 357 4.22 -5.63 -17.80
C THR A 357 4.38 -4.64 -16.66
N PRO A 358 3.32 -3.93 -16.23
CA PRO A 358 3.26 -2.47 -16.09
C PRO A 358 4.52 -1.89 -15.49
N THR A 359 5.63 -1.69 -16.19
CA THR A 359 7.03 -1.81 -15.68
C THR A 359 7.06 -2.26 -14.22
N PRO A 360 6.70 -3.52 -13.92
CA PRO A 360 5.75 -3.86 -12.83
C PRO A 360 5.86 -2.80 -11.76
N VAL A 361 4.99 -1.74 -11.76
CA VAL A 361 5.25 -0.40 -11.17
C VAL A 361 6.06 -0.72 -9.97
N ASP A 362 7.40 -0.52 -10.03
CA ASP A 362 8.29 -1.31 -9.16
C ASP A 362 7.59 -1.30 -7.82
N PRO A 363 7.03 -2.45 -7.35
CA PRO A 363 6.09 -2.38 -6.23
C PRO A 363 6.79 -1.89 -4.97
N ASP A 364 8.11 -1.70 -5.11
CA ASP A 364 9.13 -1.20 -4.25
C ASP A 364 9.77 0.13 -4.71
N ALA A 365 9.24 0.84 -5.71
CA ALA A 365 9.72 2.15 -6.19
C ALA A 365 9.72 3.18 -5.05
N TRP A 366 8.72 3.10 -4.19
CA TRP A 366 8.64 3.87 -2.94
C TRP A 366 9.89 3.68 -2.06
N LYS A 367 10.58 2.52 -2.12
CA LYS A 367 11.83 2.28 -1.37
C LYS A 367 13.00 3.13 -1.86
N LEU A 368 12.93 3.67 -3.09
CA LEU A 368 13.94 4.60 -3.60
C LEU A 368 13.87 5.96 -2.91
N ASN A 369 12.69 6.35 -2.39
CA ASN A 369 12.56 7.48 -1.47
C ASN A 369 13.03 7.06 -0.06
N ALA A 370 14.32 6.74 0.03
CA ALA A 370 14.96 6.42 1.29
C ALA A 370 15.24 7.70 2.09
N GLY A 371 14.77 7.74 3.33
CA GLY A 371 14.86 8.93 4.18
C GLY A 371 15.38 8.62 5.57
N THR A 372 15.74 9.65 6.31
CA THR A 372 16.04 9.55 7.75
C THR A 372 15.25 10.63 8.47
N ILE A 373 14.62 10.30 9.60
CA ILE A 373 13.97 11.23 10.52
C ILE A 373 14.73 11.16 11.85
N ASN A 374 15.46 12.22 12.18
CA ASN A 374 16.14 12.36 13.47
C ASN A 374 15.22 13.14 14.43
N LEU A 375 14.71 12.44 15.42
CA LEU A 375 13.90 12.99 16.49
C LEU A 375 14.78 13.71 17.52
N GLY A 376 14.26 14.81 18.08
CA GLY A 376 14.93 15.60 19.09
C GLY A 376 14.16 16.89 19.37
N THR A 377 14.80 17.82 20.09
CA THR A 377 14.29 19.18 20.26
C THR A 377 14.21 19.95 18.94
N SER A 378 15.04 19.56 17.96
CA SER A 378 14.96 20.00 16.57
C SER A 378 14.92 18.76 15.69
N ILE A 379 13.81 18.57 14.98
CA ILE A 379 13.61 17.43 14.09
C ILE A 379 14.30 17.74 12.76
N THR A 380 15.16 16.83 12.29
CA THR A 380 15.78 16.92 10.97
C THR A 380 15.39 15.71 10.15
N TYR A 381 15.23 15.89 8.84
CA TYR A 381 14.81 14.80 7.97
C TYR A 381 15.37 14.88 6.56
N THR A 382 15.39 13.73 5.89
CA THR A 382 15.65 13.56 4.45
C THR A 382 14.56 12.66 3.84
N GLY A 383 14.33 12.78 2.54
CA GLY A 383 13.25 12.08 1.83
C GLY A 383 12.18 13.04 1.35
N THR A 384 11.55 12.71 0.22
CA THR A 384 10.45 13.49 -0.35
C THR A 384 9.14 13.24 0.40
N GLY A 385 8.28 14.25 0.50
CA GLY A 385 6.98 14.14 1.18
C GLY A 385 7.03 14.18 2.71
N ILE A 386 8.20 14.36 3.32
CA ILE A 386 8.32 14.56 4.76
C ILE A 386 8.27 16.07 5.06
N SER A 387 7.47 16.45 6.06
CA SER A 387 7.43 17.81 6.59
C SER A 387 7.25 17.79 8.11
N VAL A 388 7.61 18.88 8.78
CA VAL A 388 7.47 19.01 10.24
C VAL A 388 6.69 20.28 10.55
N ASN A 389 5.60 20.14 11.30
CA ASN A 389 4.83 21.24 11.85
C ASN A 389 4.83 21.15 13.38
N GLY A 390 5.66 21.96 14.05
CA GLY A 390 5.90 21.84 15.48
C GLY A 390 6.52 20.49 15.83
N SER A 391 5.81 19.69 16.63
CA SER A 391 6.22 18.32 17.00
C SER A 391 5.50 17.23 16.19
N VAL A 392 4.79 17.58 15.12
CA VAL A 392 4.14 16.62 14.23
C VAL A 392 4.96 16.47 12.96
N ILE A 393 5.43 15.25 12.69
CA ILE A 393 6.10 14.87 11.45
C ILE A 393 5.05 14.30 10.50
N ASN A 394 4.81 14.95 9.36
CA ASN A 394 3.88 14.46 8.34
C ASN A 394 4.64 13.79 7.20
N ILE A 395 4.15 12.64 6.76
CA ILE A 395 4.66 11.87 5.62
C ILE A 395 3.51 11.76 4.61
N THR A 396 3.67 12.40 3.46
CA THR A 396 2.62 12.50 2.41
C THR A 396 3.03 11.87 1.07
N ALA A 397 4.13 11.11 1.04
CA ALA A 397 4.59 10.36 -0.11
C ALA A 397 5.16 9.00 0.35
N GLY A 398 5.15 8.00 -0.53
CA GLY A 398 5.71 6.68 -0.26
C GLY A 398 7.21 6.73 0.00
N GLY A 399 7.73 5.87 0.88
CA GLY A 399 9.13 5.98 1.30
C GLY A 399 9.61 4.91 2.29
N ASP A 400 10.93 4.67 2.30
CA ASP A 400 11.61 3.79 3.28
C ASP A 400 12.47 4.64 4.22
N HIS A 401 11.92 4.97 5.39
CA HIS A 401 12.47 6.01 6.26
C HIS A 401 13.00 5.43 7.57
N THR A 402 14.26 5.75 7.91
CA THR A 402 14.86 5.39 9.21
C THR A 402 14.52 6.44 10.26
N VAL A 403 13.94 6.01 11.38
CA VAL A 403 13.55 6.89 12.50
C VAL A 403 14.45 6.60 13.70
N LYS A 404 15.07 7.64 14.26
CA LYS A 404 15.95 7.52 15.44
C LYS A 404 15.91 8.75 16.33
N GLY A 405 16.30 8.58 17.59
CA GLY A 405 16.30 9.67 18.60
C GLY A 405 15.01 9.71 19.42
N THR A 406 14.80 10.81 20.15
CA THR A 406 13.67 10.93 21.09
C THR A 406 12.80 12.14 20.76
N LEU A 407 11.49 11.92 20.63
CA LEU A 407 10.46 12.95 20.58
C LEU A 407 9.64 12.89 21.87
N ALA A 408 9.82 13.90 22.72
CA ALA A 408 9.26 13.90 24.07
C ALA A 408 7.74 14.14 24.12
N ASP A 409 7.23 14.90 23.17
CA ASP A 409 5.79 15.10 22.96
C ASP A 409 5.52 15.47 21.50
N GLY A 410 4.98 14.54 20.73
CA GLY A 410 4.74 14.69 19.29
C GLY A 410 4.35 13.39 18.61
N MET A 411 4.15 13.45 17.29
CA MET A 411 3.54 12.37 16.51
C MET A 411 4.20 12.23 15.15
N ILE A 412 4.29 11.00 14.63
CA ILE A 412 4.46 10.77 13.20
C ILE A 412 3.09 10.49 12.59
N CYS A 413 2.69 11.30 11.60
CA CYS A 413 1.44 11.19 10.85
C CYS A 413 1.76 10.77 9.41
N ILE A 414 1.12 9.71 8.91
CA ILE A 414 1.27 9.22 7.54
C ILE A 414 -0.08 9.39 6.84
N ASP A 415 -0.11 10.09 5.71
CA ASP A 415 -1.32 10.42 4.95
C ASP A 415 -0.97 10.44 3.46
N THR A 416 -0.93 9.25 2.85
CA THR A 416 -0.53 9.06 1.46
C THR A 416 -1.21 7.83 0.87
N THR A 417 -1.34 7.72 -0.45
CA THR A 417 -1.90 6.53 -1.10
C THR A 417 -0.81 5.53 -1.51
N GLU A 418 0.42 5.69 -1.01
CA GLU A 418 1.58 4.89 -1.35
C GLU A 418 2.08 4.08 -0.13
N LYS A 419 2.97 3.12 -0.36
CA LYS A 419 3.58 2.32 0.70
C LYS A 419 4.60 3.13 1.50
N VAL A 420 4.54 3.00 2.83
CA VAL A 420 5.48 3.68 3.74
C VAL A 420 6.09 2.69 4.71
N LYS A 421 7.42 2.70 4.84
CA LYS A 421 8.15 1.95 5.88
C LYS A 421 8.84 2.88 6.84
N LEU A 422 8.64 2.65 8.13
CA LEU A 422 9.47 3.21 9.18
C LEU A 422 10.42 2.14 9.73
N ARG A 423 11.73 2.35 9.56
CA ARG A 423 12.77 1.57 10.24
C ARG A 423 13.05 2.21 11.59
N LEU A 424 12.54 1.61 12.65
CA LEU A 424 12.72 2.10 14.00
C LEU A 424 14.12 1.69 14.50
N SER A 425 15.03 2.66 14.56
CA SER A 425 16.44 2.52 14.92
C SER A 425 16.72 3.18 16.27
N GLY A 426 16.02 2.73 17.32
CA GLY A 426 16.09 3.37 18.63
C GLY A 426 15.29 4.67 18.72
N ALA A 427 14.23 4.79 17.92
CA ALA A 427 13.23 5.86 18.07
C ALA A 427 12.43 5.73 19.36
N SER A 428 12.29 6.81 20.12
CA SER A 428 11.42 6.91 21.29
C SER A 428 10.44 8.07 21.09
N ILE A 429 9.15 7.77 20.93
CA ILE A 429 8.11 8.77 20.63
C ILE A 429 7.04 8.70 21.71
N THR A 430 6.80 9.84 22.36
CA THR A 430 5.66 10.03 23.25
C THR A 430 4.76 11.09 22.64
N ASN A 431 3.44 10.89 22.68
CA ASN A 431 2.44 11.92 22.40
C ASN A 431 1.49 12.01 23.60
N SER A 432 1.32 13.17 24.20
CA SER A 432 0.47 13.35 25.38
C SER A 432 -1.03 13.43 25.07
N THR A 433 -1.41 13.66 23.80
CA THR A 433 -2.79 13.95 23.38
C THR A 433 -3.26 13.18 22.13
N GLY A 434 -2.59 12.09 21.78
CA GLY A 434 -2.90 11.27 20.61
C GLY A 434 -1.93 10.09 20.44
N PRO A 435 -1.94 9.43 19.27
CA PRO A 435 -1.02 8.36 18.92
C PRO A 435 0.44 8.83 18.87
N ALA A 436 1.39 7.93 19.18
CA ALA A 436 2.80 8.18 18.91
C ALA A 436 3.09 8.08 17.39
N ILE A 437 2.48 7.09 16.74
CA ILE A 437 2.48 6.93 15.29
C ILE A 437 1.05 6.73 14.82
N TYR A 438 0.63 7.55 13.86
CA TYR A 438 -0.69 7.53 13.24
C TYR A 438 -0.53 7.36 11.73
N CYS A 439 -0.93 6.20 11.20
CA CYS A 439 -1.14 6.01 9.77
C CYS A 439 -2.61 6.25 9.44
N LYS A 440 -2.89 7.40 8.81
CA LYS A 440 -4.23 7.80 8.39
C LYS A 440 -4.63 7.16 7.07
N ASP A 441 -3.69 7.09 6.13
CA ASP A 441 -3.83 6.51 4.80
C ASP A 441 -2.43 6.05 4.32
N ALA A 442 -2.35 4.82 3.78
CA ALA A 442 -1.21 4.23 3.08
C ALA A 442 -1.67 3.00 2.28
N ASP A 443 -1.09 2.75 1.10
CA ASP A 443 -1.34 1.48 0.37
C ASP A 443 -0.91 0.25 1.21
N LYS A 444 0.18 0.39 1.97
CA LYS A 444 0.57 -0.53 3.03
C LYS A 444 1.59 0.13 3.95
N PHE A 445 1.41 -0.05 5.25
CA PHE A 445 2.29 0.49 6.27
C PHE A 445 3.23 -0.58 6.84
N TYR A 446 4.52 -0.27 6.92
CA TYR A 446 5.54 -1.19 7.45
C TYR A 446 6.26 -0.58 8.65
N ILE A 447 6.43 -1.37 9.70
CA ILE A 447 7.40 -1.12 10.77
C ILE A 447 8.52 -2.16 10.67
N THR A 448 9.76 -1.69 10.57
CA THR A 448 10.94 -2.55 10.67
C THR A 448 11.76 -2.21 11.91
N LEU A 449 11.91 -3.16 12.83
CA LEU A 449 12.67 -3.04 14.06
C LEU A 449 14.15 -3.32 13.79
N GLU A 450 14.98 -2.28 13.84
CA GLU A 450 16.40 -2.41 13.53
C GLU A 450 17.14 -3.25 14.58
N GLU A 451 17.99 -4.17 14.12
CA GLU A 451 18.71 -5.12 14.97
C GLU A 451 19.52 -4.40 16.06
N ASN A 452 19.54 -4.95 17.27
CA ASN A 452 20.22 -4.39 18.45
C ASN A 452 19.75 -2.98 18.86
N THR A 453 18.56 -2.54 18.41
CA THR A 453 17.94 -1.29 18.88
C THR A 453 16.67 -1.56 19.67
N THR A 454 16.33 -0.62 20.55
CA THR A 454 15.06 -0.62 21.30
C THR A 454 14.33 0.67 21.02
N SER A 455 13.15 0.55 20.42
CA SER A 455 12.24 1.65 20.18
C SER A 455 11.08 1.64 21.16
N THR A 456 10.55 2.82 21.46
CA THR A 456 9.48 3.01 22.46
C THR A 456 8.40 3.92 21.90
N LEU A 457 7.13 3.50 21.98
CA LEU A 457 5.97 4.29 21.60
C LEU A 457 5.03 4.44 22.81
N VAL A 458 4.62 5.66 23.11
CA VAL A 458 3.71 5.98 24.22
C VAL A 458 2.69 7.01 23.77
N ASP A 459 1.41 6.74 23.93
CA ASP A 459 0.33 7.69 23.64
C ASP A 459 -0.19 8.42 24.88
N GLY A 460 -1.15 9.30 24.63
CA GLY A 460 -1.79 10.12 25.63
C GLY A 460 -2.79 9.31 26.46
N LYS A 461 -3.21 9.86 27.61
CA LYS A 461 -4.39 9.34 28.33
C LYS A 461 -5.72 9.84 27.74
N THR A 462 -5.64 10.82 26.85
CA THR A 462 -6.77 11.50 26.22
C THR A 462 -6.39 11.82 24.79
N TYR A 463 -7.30 11.64 23.84
CA TYR A 463 -7.05 11.96 22.44
C TYR A 463 -7.81 13.23 22.04
N SER A 464 -7.14 14.08 21.25
CA SER A 464 -7.77 15.21 20.60
C SER A 464 -8.71 14.77 19.48
N ASP A 465 -8.32 13.72 18.74
CA ASP A 465 -9.13 13.04 17.73
C ASP A 465 -9.56 11.65 18.24
N GLN A 466 -10.84 11.52 18.59
CA GLN A 466 -11.41 10.28 19.13
C GLN A 466 -11.67 9.21 18.06
N SER A 467 -11.36 9.47 16.78
CA SER A 467 -11.43 8.45 15.72
C SER A 467 -10.24 7.48 15.75
N THR A 468 -9.15 7.86 16.43
CA THR A 468 -7.99 7.01 16.69
C THR A 468 -8.02 6.47 18.11
N ASN A 469 -7.43 5.29 18.34
CA ASN A 469 -7.55 4.60 19.62
C ASN A 469 -6.30 3.82 20.07
N ALA A 470 -5.12 4.08 19.52
CA ALA A 470 -3.91 3.35 19.89
C ALA A 470 -2.61 4.14 19.74
N ALA A 471 -1.58 3.73 20.50
CA ALA A 471 -0.25 4.33 20.42
C ALA A 471 0.43 4.13 19.06
N LEU A 472 0.20 2.96 18.46
CA LEU A 472 0.43 2.71 17.04
C LEU A 472 -0.94 2.45 16.41
N TYR A 473 -1.43 3.43 15.65
CA TYR A 473 -2.72 3.34 14.96
C TYR A 473 -2.54 3.33 13.44
N THR A 474 -3.29 2.49 12.74
CA THR A 474 -3.35 2.45 11.28
C THR A 474 -4.77 2.33 10.76
N SER A 475 -5.11 3.08 9.71
CA SER A 475 -6.33 2.88 8.94
C SER A 475 -6.20 1.76 7.90
N ASP A 476 -4.98 1.39 7.51
CA ASP A 476 -4.69 0.41 6.45
C ASP A 476 -3.80 -0.73 6.99
N ASP A 477 -3.46 -1.68 6.12
CA ASP A 477 -2.63 -2.85 6.44
C ASP A 477 -1.31 -2.47 7.12
N LEU A 478 -1.00 -3.15 8.24
CA LEU A 478 0.26 -2.99 8.97
C LEU A 478 1.08 -4.27 8.96
N GLU A 479 2.35 -4.16 8.56
CA GLU A 479 3.34 -5.23 8.69
C GLU A 479 4.47 -4.85 9.65
N ILE A 480 4.70 -5.67 10.68
CA ILE A 480 5.80 -5.49 11.64
C ILE A 480 6.81 -6.62 11.48
N LYS A 481 8.09 -6.25 11.33
CA LYS A 481 9.21 -7.20 11.29
C LYS A 481 10.52 -6.60 11.78
N GLY A 482 11.59 -7.37 11.75
CA GLY A 482 12.93 -6.98 12.16
C GLY A 482 13.40 -7.72 13.41
N LYS A 483 14.62 -7.45 13.84
CA LYS A 483 15.25 -8.13 15.01
C LYS A 483 15.39 -7.22 16.22
N GLY A 484 15.00 -5.95 16.09
CA GLY A 484 14.98 -5.00 17.18
C GLY A 484 13.88 -5.28 18.20
N THR A 485 13.84 -4.43 19.22
CA THR A 485 12.80 -4.44 20.26
C THR A 485 11.89 -3.23 20.13
N LEU A 486 10.58 -3.44 20.21
CA LEU A 486 9.57 -2.39 20.24
C LEU A 486 8.80 -2.48 21.56
N ASN A 487 8.90 -1.44 22.39
CA ASN A 487 8.11 -1.29 23.60
C ASN A 487 6.93 -0.34 23.31
N ILE A 488 5.72 -0.71 23.68
CA ILE A 488 4.52 0.10 23.42
C ILE A 488 3.69 0.19 24.69
N THR A 489 3.21 1.40 24.97
CA THR A 489 2.28 1.69 26.06
C THR A 489 1.05 2.40 25.50
N GLY A 490 -0.11 1.75 25.56
CA GLY A 490 -1.43 2.30 25.22
C GLY A 490 -2.17 2.81 26.47
N ASN A 491 -1.99 4.08 26.79
CA ASN A 491 -2.62 4.81 27.89
C ASN A 491 -4.06 5.26 27.59
N TYR A 492 -4.46 5.39 26.33
CA TYR A 492 -5.82 5.81 25.96
C TYR A 492 -6.77 4.62 25.81
N SER A 493 -6.44 3.69 24.91
CA SER A 493 -7.19 2.46 24.68
C SER A 493 -6.25 1.30 24.34
N HIS A 494 -6.02 1.00 23.06
CA HIS A 494 -5.19 -0.13 22.63
C HIS A 494 -3.72 0.26 22.54
N ALA A 495 -2.80 -0.70 22.55
CA ALA A 495 -1.39 -0.40 22.26
C ALA A 495 -1.12 -0.36 20.75
N ILE A 496 -1.62 -1.35 20.01
CA ILE A 496 -1.62 -1.39 18.54
C ILE A 496 -3.06 -1.58 18.06
N SER A 497 -3.50 -0.78 17.09
CA SER A 497 -4.83 -0.90 16.49
C SER A 497 -4.77 -0.68 14.98
N GLY A 498 -5.41 -1.56 14.22
CA GLY A 498 -5.56 -1.44 12.77
C GLY A 498 -7.00 -1.61 12.33
N LYS A 499 -7.46 -0.82 11.36
CA LYS A 499 -8.77 -1.07 10.73
C LYS A 499 -8.75 -2.20 9.72
N ASP A 500 -7.60 -2.48 9.12
CA ASP A 500 -7.44 -3.60 8.20
C ASP A 500 -6.53 -4.68 8.81
N ASP A 501 -5.70 -5.34 8.01
CA ASP A 501 -4.95 -6.52 8.42
C ASP A 501 -3.67 -6.13 9.19
N ILE A 502 -3.32 -6.90 10.23
CA ILE A 502 -2.06 -6.78 10.96
C ILE A 502 -1.24 -8.06 10.78
N LEU A 503 -0.08 -7.94 10.14
CA LEU A 503 0.90 -9.01 10.00
C LEU A 503 2.11 -8.75 10.91
N ILE A 504 2.43 -9.71 11.77
CA ILE A 504 3.64 -9.73 12.59
C ILE A 504 4.52 -10.89 12.13
N GLU A 505 5.58 -10.57 11.37
CA GLU A 505 6.50 -11.59 10.87
C GLU A 505 7.52 -12.04 11.92
N ASN A 506 8.15 -11.09 12.61
CA ASN A 506 9.15 -11.33 13.65
C ASN A 506 9.47 -10.05 14.45
N GLY A 507 10.42 -10.16 15.39
CA GLY A 507 10.85 -9.07 16.27
C GLY A 507 10.51 -9.32 17.74
N ASN A 508 11.00 -8.44 18.61
CA ASN A 508 10.66 -8.48 20.03
C ASN A 508 9.66 -7.36 20.35
N ILE A 509 8.37 -7.67 20.39
CA ILE A 509 7.31 -6.69 20.62
C ILE A 509 6.82 -6.83 22.05
N ASN A 510 6.97 -5.77 22.84
CA ASN A 510 6.54 -5.72 24.23
C ASN A 510 5.44 -4.66 24.39
N VAL A 511 4.19 -5.10 24.44
CA VAL A 511 3.10 -4.24 24.92
C VAL A 511 3.18 -4.24 26.45
N ILE A 512 3.72 -3.14 26.99
CA ILE A 512 3.97 -2.96 28.42
C ILE A 512 2.66 -2.84 29.19
N SER A 513 1.70 -2.10 28.62
CA SER A 513 0.32 -2.01 29.10
C SER A 513 -0.58 -1.44 28.01
N ALA A 514 -1.83 -1.91 27.96
CA ALA A 514 -2.94 -1.28 27.25
C ALA A 514 -4.16 -1.13 28.18
N VAL A 515 -4.90 -0.03 28.06
CA VAL A 515 -6.15 0.23 28.83
C VAL A 515 -7.31 -0.61 28.31
N SER A 516 -7.36 -0.85 26.99
CA SER A 516 -8.21 -1.86 26.37
C SER A 516 -7.31 -3.03 25.97
N ASP A 517 -7.12 -3.21 24.67
CA ASP A 517 -6.54 -4.43 24.11
C ASP A 517 -5.08 -4.22 23.71
N GLY A 518 -4.27 -5.27 23.80
CA GLY A 518 -2.86 -5.18 23.43
C GLY A 518 -2.69 -4.91 21.94
N ILE A 519 -3.23 -5.82 21.14
CA ILE A 519 -3.23 -5.75 19.68
C ILE A 519 -4.67 -5.95 19.22
N HIS A 520 -5.20 -4.98 18.47
CA HIS A 520 -6.55 -4.98 17.93
C HIS A 520 -6.52 -4.84 16.42
N ALA A 521 -7.29 -5.63 15.69
CA ALA A 521 -7.52 -5.41 14.27
C ALA A 521 -8.96 -5.74 13.88
N ASN A 522 -9.57 -4.91 13.03
CA ASN A 522 -10.85 -5.25 12.44
C ASN A 522 -10.67 -6.23 11.26
N GLY A 523 -9.57 -6.13 10.50
CA GLY A 523 -9.17 -7.11 9.49
C GLY A 523 -8.72 -8.43 10.12
N SER A 524 -7.69 -9.09 9.58
CA SER A 524 -7.07 -10.29 10.12
C SER A 524 -5.86 -9.95 11.00
N ILE A 525 -5.49 -10.85 11.91
CA ILE A 525 -4.21 -10.78 12.61
C ILE A 525 -3.42 -12.05 12.30
N ASP A 526 -2.28 -11.90 11.63
CA ASP A 526 -1.38 -12.99 11.29
C ASP A 526 -0.05 -12.87 12.04
N ILE A 527 0.30 -13.88 12.82
CA ILE A 527 1.54 -13.93 13.58
C ILE A 527 2.38 -15.11 13.09
N THR A 528 3.39 -14.83 12.26
CA THR A 528 4.25 -15.87 11.69
C THR A 528 5.50 -16.14 12.51
N GLY A 529 5.88 -15.23 13.42
CA GLY A 529 7.07 -15.39 14.24
C GLY A 529 7.32 -14.27 15.26
N GLY A 530 8.55 -14.24 15.79
CA GLY A 530 8.97 -13.25 16.79
C GLY A 530 8.67 -13.64 18.24
N LYS A 531 8.98 -12.73 19.16
CA LYS A 531 8.66 -12.82 20.58
C LYS A 531 7.73 -11.66 20.95
N LEU A 532 6.50 -12.01 21.29
CA LEU A 532 5.48 -11.04 21.71
C LEU A 532 5.28 -11.20 23.22
N SER A 533 5.38 -10.09 23.95
CA SER A 533 5.02 -10.03 25.37
C SER A 533 3.94 -8.98 25.53
N VAL A 534 2.71 -9.40 25.80
CA VAL A 534 1.54 -8.52 25.75
C VAL A 534 0.83 -8.49 27.09
N THR A 535 0.78 -7.30 27.69
CA THR A 535 0.00 -7.01 28.89
C THR A 535 -1.11 -6.04 28.56
N ALA A 536 -2.37 -6.45 28.78
CA ALA A 536 -3.55 -5.66 28.48
C ALA A 536 -4.57 -5.73 29.62
N SER A 537 -5.37 -4.68 29.78
CA SER A 537 -6.41 -4.62 30.82
C SER A 537 -7.70 -5.28 30.38
N LYS A 538 -7.96 -5.33 29.07
CA LYS A 538 -8.94 -6.22 28.45
C LYS A 538 -8.19 -7.35 27.74
N ASP A 539 -8.20 -7.40 26.42
CA ASP A 539 -7.78 -8.58 25.67
C ASP A 539 -6.32 -8.44 25.23
N ALA A 540 -5.54 -9.52 25.26
CA ALA A 540 -4.16 -9.40 24.81
C ALA A 540 -4.10 -9.23 23.28
N ILE A 541 -4.82 -10.08 22.54
CA ILE A 541 -4.95 -10.00 21.08
C ILE A 541 -6.41 -10.21 20.71
N GLN A 542 -7.01 -9.20 20.07
CA GLN A 542 -8.40 -9.19 19.63
C GLN A 542 -8.51 -8.93 18.14
N ASN A 543 -9.39 -9.69 17.51
CA ASN A 543 -9.70 -9.63 16.10
C ASN A 543 -11.23 -9.61 15.92
N GLU A 544 -11.77 -8.77 15.02
CA GLU A 544 -13.24 -8.64 14.85
C GLU A 544 -13.73 -9.30 13.55
N ASP A 545 -13.50 -8.73 12.36
CA ASP A 545 -14.25 -9.12 11.16
C ASP A 545 -13.72 -10.36 10.42
N LYS A 546 -12.50 -10.83 10.74
CA LYS A 546 -11.82 -11.96 10.08
C LYS A 546 -11.25 -12.96 11.11
N GLU A 547 -10.19 -13.68 10.76
CA GLU A 547 -9.51 -14.66 11.59
C GLU A 547 -8.26 -14.12 12.31
N LEU A 548 -7.93 -14.75 13.43
CA LEU A 548 -6.64 -14.63 14.11
C LEU A 548 -5.81 -15.90 13.86
N THR A 549 -4.70 -15.78 13.12
CA THR A 549 -3.81 -16.90 12.78
C THR A 549 -2.45 -16.76 13.46
N ILE A 550 -1.99 -17.86 14.05
CA ILE A 550 -0.67 -17.99 14.69
C ILE A 550 0.09 -19.14 14.02
N ASP A 551 1.00 -18.81 13.11
CA ASP A 551 1.87 -19.79 12.45
C ASP A 551 3.14 -20.11 13.26
N GLY A 552 3.57 -19.18 14.12
CA GLY A 552 4.81 -19.33 14.86
C GLY A 552 5.05 -18.29 15.94
N GLY A 553 6.29 -18.26 16.45
CA GLY A 553 6.74 -17.31 17.45
C GLY A 553 6.55 -17.76 18.90
N THR A 554 6.92 -16.88 19.84
CA THR A 554 6.75 -17.07 21.29
C THR A 554 5.89 -15.94 21.85
N LEU A 555 4.66 -16.24 22.23
CA LEU A 555 3.68 -15.28 22.74
C LEU A 555 3.57 -15.46 24.26
N ASN A 556 3.81 -14.41 25.02
CA ASN A 556 3.62 -14.37 26.47
C ASN A 556 2.52 -13.36 26.78
N LEU A 557 1.35 -13.85 27.16
CA LEU A 557 0.12 -13.06 27.21
C LEU A 557 -0.37 -12.93 28.66
N SER A 558 -0.78 -11.72 29.03
CA SER A 558 -1.43 -11.39 30.29
C SER A 558 -2.56 -10.40 30.03
N ALA A 559 -3.79 -10.90 30.02
CA ALA A 559 -5.01 -10.15 29.78
C ALA A 559 -5.82 -9.97 31.07
N GLY A 560 -6.66 -8.93 31.10
CA GLY A 560 -7.76 -8.84 32.07
C GLY A 560 -9.04 -9.51 31.55
N GLY A 561 -9.24 -9.54 30.24
CA GLY A 561 -10.26 -10.28 29.50
C GLY A 561 -9.67 -11.53 28.85
N GLN A 562 -9.83 -11.69 27.54
CA GLN A 562 -9.39 -12.82 26.73
C GLN A 562 -7.89 -12.72 26.38
N ALA A 563 -7.15 -13.83 26.38
CA ALA A 563 -5.77 -13.78 25.88
C ALA A 563 -5.74 -13.74 24.35
N LEU A 564 -6.55 -14.57 23.69
CA LEU A 564 -6.77 -14.58 22.25
C LEU A 564 -8.27 -14.59 21.98
N VAL A 565 -8.74 -13.65 21.15
CA VAL A 565 -10.15 -13.59 20.74
C VAL A 565 -10.29 -13.17 19.28
N SER A 566 -11.23 -13.83 18.59
CA SER A 566 -11.68 -13.46 17.24
C SER A 566 -13.19 -13.65 17.14
N ASP A 567 -13.92 -12.75 16.45
CA ASP A 567 -15.35 -12.96 16.22
C ASP A 567 -15.64 -14.04 15.16
N THR A 568 -14.62 -14.61 14.50
CA THR A 568 -14.80 -15.72 13.56
C THR A 568 -14.06 -17.00 13.97
N GLU A 569 -12.72 -16.99 13.99
CA GLU A 569 -11.90 -18.16 14.25
C GLU A 569 -10.51 -17.78 14.79
N VAL A 570 -10.02 -18.57 15.76
CA VAL A 570 -8.61 -18.60 16.15
C VAL A 570 -7.94 -19.85 15.59
N ILE A 571 -6.91 -19.67 14.77
CA ILE A 571 -6.14 -20.74 14.13
C ILE A 571 -4.70 -20.73 14.67
N VAL A 572 -4.24 -21.86 15.21
CA VAL A 572 -2.88 -22.04 15.70
C VAL A 572 -2.19 -23.16 14.92
N ASN A 573 -1.31 -22.78 13.99
CA ASN A 573 -0.51 -23.70 13.19
C ASN A 573 0.83 -24.05 13.85
N GLY A 574 1.31 -23.23 14.79
CA GLY A 574 2.58 -23.47 15.47
C GLY A 574 2.90 -22.47 16.59
N GLY A 575 4.17 -22.44 17.00
CA GLY A 575 4.67 -21.51 18.02
C GLY A 575 4.50 -21.98 19.48
N THR A 576 4.89 -21.11 20.41
CA THR A 576 4.72 -21.30 21.86
C THR A 576 3.85 -20.18 22.41
N ILE A 577 2.70 -20.52 23.00
CA ILE A 577 1.74 -19.57 23.55
C ILE A 577 1.68 -19.80 25.06
N ASN A 578 2.10 -18.82 25.84
CA ASN A 578 2.11 -18.82 27.29
C ASN A 578 1.12 -17.77 27.80
N VAL A 579 -0.08 -18.19 28.18
CA VAL A 579 -1.06 -17.33 28.84
C VAL A 579 -0.84 -17.43 30.34
N THR A 580 -0.38 -16.34 30.96
CA THR A 580 -0.08 -16.29 32.40
C THR A 580 -1.27 -15.82 33.24
N LYS A 581 -2.18 -15.08 32.62
CA LYS A 581 -3.39 -14.52 33.22
C LYS A 581 -4.38 -14.17 32.11
N SER A 582 -5.63 -14.56 32.29
CA SER A 582 -6.78 -14.07 31.52
C SER A 582 -8.08 -14.49 32.21
N ASP A 583 -9.20 -13.89 31.81
CA ASP A 583 -10.54 -14.39 32.14
C ASP A 583 -10.86 -15.64 31.31
N ALA A 584 -10.63 -15.61 29.99
CA ALA A 584 -10.61 -16.77 29.09
C ALA A 584 -9.28 -16.81 28.32
N ALA A 585 -8.70 -17.98 28.07
CA ALA A 585 -7.44 -18.04 27.34
C ALA A 585 -7.67 -17.89 25.84
N ILE A 586 -8.52 -18.73 25.24
CA ILE A 586 -8.92 -18.60 23.84
C ILE A 586 -10.44 -18.58 23.76
N GLU A 587 -11.01 -17.54 23.16
CA GLU A 587 -12.44 -17.39 22.96
C GLU A 587 -12.76 -16.99 21.51
N SER A 588 -13.57 -17.79 20.82
CA SER A 588 -13.96 -17.51 19.42
C SER A 588 -15.12 -18.43 19.04
N PRO A 589 -15.86 -18.21 17.93
CA PRO A 589 -16.77 -19.23 17.44
C PRO A 589 -16.07 -20.54 17.11
N SER A 590 -14.95 -20.50 16.38
CA SER A 590 -14.16 -21.69 16.07
C SER A 590 -12.73 -21.56 16.59
N ILE A 591 -12.20 -22.67 17.10
CA ILE A 591 -10.81 -22.76 17.54
C ILE A 591 -10.17 -23.97 16.85
N THR A 592 -9.14 -23.73 16.06
CA THR A 592 -8.39 -24.77 15.36
C THR A 592 -6.94 -24.77 15.81
N ILE A 593 -6.47 -25.86 16.41
CA ILE A 593 -5.09 -26.04 16.85
C ILE A 593 -4.46 -27.16 16.03
N ASN A 594 -3.66 -26.80 15.02
CA ASN A 594 -2.96 -27.74 14.16
C ASN A 594 -1.64 -28.22 14.78
N ASN A 595 -0.91 -27.35 15.48
CA ASN A 595 0.32 -27.69 16.18
C ASN A 595 0.69 -26.61 17.23
N GLY A 596 1.87 -26.72 17.83
CA GLY A 596 2.43 -25.74 18.76
C GLY A 596 2.46 -26.22 20.22
N SER A 597 2.90 -25.34 21.11
CA SER A 597 2.91 -25.55 22.56
C SER A 597 2.09 -24.46 23.26
N LEU A 598 0.87 -24.80 23.68
CA LEU A 598 -0.10 -23.90 24.25
C LEU A 598 -0.25 -24.18 25.74
N TYR A 599 0.00 -23.17 26.55
CA TYR A 599 -0.15 -23.20 28.00
C TYR A 599 -1.15 -22.11 28.40
N LEU A 600 -2.35 -22.54 28.76
CA LEU A 600 -3.54 -21.72 28.81
C LEU A 600 -4.03 -21.61 30.26
N ILE A 601 -3.89 -20.43 30.87
CA ILE A 601 -4.44 -20.13 32.19
C ILE A 601 -5.70 -19.29 32.00
N SER A 602 -6.83 -19.73 32.53
CA SER A 602 -8.11 -19.01 32.46
C SER A 602 -8.75 -18.93 33.82
N LYS A 603 -9.10 -17.72 34.25
CA LYS A 603 -9.61 -17.47 35.59
C LYS A 603 -11.12 -17.66 35.67
N LYS A 604 -11.88 -17.09 34.73
CA LYS A 604 -13.35 -16.99 34.81
C LYS A 604 -14.08 -17.93 33.85
N ALA A 605 -13.49 -18.17 32.68
CA ALA A 605 -14.04 -19.03 31.64
C ALA A 605 -13.08 -20.19 31.33
N ASN A 606 -13.45 -20.95 30.33
CA ASN A 606 -12.78 -22.19 29.96
C ASN A 606 -11.47 -21.87 29.21
N PRO A 607 -10.39 -22.63 29.41
CA PRO A 607 -9.17 -22.50 28.63
C PRO A 607 -9.40 -22.47 27.11
N LEU A 608 -10.34 -23.28 26.63
CA LEU A 608 -10.81 -23.28 25.25
C LEU A 608 -12.31 -23.01 25.23
N ASN A 609 -12.71 -21.83 24.74
CA ASN A 609 -14.09 -21.36 24.70
C ASN A 609 -14.53 -21.13 23.25
N GLY A 610 -14.91 -22.21 22.56
CA GLY A 610 -15.20 -22.25 21.13
C GLY A 610 -16.69 -22.45 20.85
N SER A 611 -17.50 -21.41 20.69
CA SER A 611 -18.98 -21.54 20.71
C SER A 611 -19.56 -22.46 19.63
N VAL A 612 -18.88 -22.63 18.49
CA VAL A 612 -19.26 -23.51 17.36
C VAL A 612 -18.40 -24.77 17.34
N SER A 613 -17.07 -24.64 17.33
CA SER A 613 -16.18 -25.80 17.24
C SER A 613 -14.82 -25.59 17.90
N ILE A 614 -14.24 -26.70 18.37
CA ILE A 614 -12.88 -26.78 18.87
C ILE A 614 -12.25 -28.02 18.26
N THR A 615 -11.22 -27.83 17.43
CA THR A 615 -10.52 -28.92 16.74
C THR A 615 -9.03 -28.88 17.10
N ILE A 616 -8.52 -29.98 17.65
CA ILE A 616 -7.11 -30.14 17.98
C ILE A 616 -6.52 -31.26 17.11
N ASN A 617 -5.70 -30.90 16.11
CA ASN A 617 -5.05 -31.84 15.21
C ASN A 617 -3.63 -32.23 15.65
N GLY A 618 -3.00 -31.49 16.58
CA GLY A 618 -1.64 -31.77 17.00
C GLY A 618 -1.13 -30.83 18.10
N GLY A 619 0.17 -30.94 18.40
CA GLY A 619 0.86 -30.10 19.39
C GLY A 619 0.71 -30.54 20.84
N THR A 620 1.06 -29.64 21.77
CA THR A 620 0.86 -29.79 23.21
C THR A 620 -0.08 -28.70 23.69
N VAL A 621 -1.21 -29.07 24.29
CA VAL A 621 -2.21 -28.14 24.81
C VAL A 621 -2.44 -28.44 26.29
N VAL A 622 -2.11 -27.48 27.15
CA VAL A 622 -2.25 -27.60 28.59
C VAL A 622 -3.12 -26.44 29.08
N GLY A 623 -4.31 -26.75 29.58
CA GLY A 623 -5.30 -25.77 30.00
C GLY A 623 -5.65 -25.89 31.47
N HIS A 624 -5.59 -24.79 32.22
CA HIS A 624 -6.02 -24.72 33.61
C HIS A 624 -7.09 -23.66 33.79
N GLY A 625 -8.23 -24.08 34.30
CA GLY A 625 -9.33 -23.18 34.62
C GLY A 625 -10.69 -23.77 34.25
N PRO A 626 -11.75 -23.04 34.62
CA PRO A 626 -11.75 -21.81 35.41
C PRO A 626 -11.51 -22.05 36.91
N GLU A 627 -11.22 -20.97 37.65
CA GLU A 627 -11.04 -20.98 39.11
C GLU A 627 -12.36 -21.28 39.85
N SER A 628 -13.51 -20.95 39.24
CA SER A 628 -14.83 -21.25 39.79
C SER A 628 -15.92 -21.36 38.73
N GLN A 629 -16.79 -22.37 38.87
CA GLN A 629 -18.11 -22.52 38.21
C GLN A 629 -18.12 -22.47 36.67
N SER A 630 -17.22 -23.17 35.97
CA SER A 630 -17.41 -23.55 34.55
C SER A 630 -16.48 -24.72 34.15
N ASP A 631 -16.75 -25.35 33.01
CA ASP A 631 -16.04 -26.55 32.49
C ASP A 631 -14.60 -26.24 32.03
N SER A 632 -13.81 -27.22 31.57
CA SER A 632 -12.50 -26.93 30.93
C SER A 632 -12.63 -26.57 29.44
N VAL A 633 -13.80 -26.84 28.85
CA VAL A 633 -14.11 -26.62 27.44
C VAL A 633 -15.58 -26.21 27.33
N SER A 634 -15.88 -25.19 26.54
CA SER A 634 -17.27 -24.83 26.18
C SER A 634 -17.37 -24.63 24.68
N GLY A 635 -18.35 -25.27 24.05
CA GLY A 635 -18.52 -25.16 22.62
C GLY A 635 -19.51 -26.11 21.99
N GLY A 636 -19.68 -26.01 20.67
CA GLY A 636 -20.42 -26.98 19.87
C GLY A 636 -19.68 -28.31 19.74
N THR A 637 -18.99 -28.55 18.62
CA THR A 637 -18.25 -29.80 18.39
C THR A 637 -16.83 -29.71 18.95
N PHE A 638 -16.44 -30.63 19.84
CA PHE A 638 -15.07 -30.73 20.35
C PHE A 638 -14.38 -31.98 19.81
N THR A 639 -13.30 -31.84 19.07
CA THR A 639 -12.62 -32.95 18.37
C THR A 639 -11.12 -32.95 18.65
N ILE A 640 -10.57 -34.12 18.99
CA ILE A 640 -9.13 -34.32 19.17
C ILE A 640 -8.64 -35.39 18.20
N ASN A 641 -7.79 -34.99 17.26
CA ASN A 641 -7.22 -35.84 16.22
C ASN A 641 -5.73 -36.14 16.43
N GLY A 642 -5.05 -35.37 17.28
CA GLY A 642 -3.62 -35.52 17.49
C GLY A 642 -3.09 -34.75 18.71
N GLY A 643 -1.83 -35.02 19.06
CA GLY A 643 -1.08 -34.25 20.05
C GLY A 643 -1.24 -34.72 21.50
N THR A 644 -0.71 -33.94 22.44
CA THR A 644 -0.90 -34.15 23.88
C THR A 644 -1.80 -33.05 24.42
N VAL A 645 -2.99 -33.41 24.89
CA VAL A 645 -3.99 -32.48 25.43
C VAL A 645 -4.21 -32.79 26.89
N LEU A 646 -4.13 -31.78 27.75
CA LEU A 646 -4.33 -31.91 29.19
C LEU A 646 -5.07 -30.69 29.73
N LEU A 647 -6.36 -30.85 30.01
CA LEU A 647 -7.24 -29.78 30.46
C LEU A 647 -7.75 -30.11 31.85
N ALA A 648 -7.64 -29.17 32.79
CA ALA A 648 -8.11 -29.34 34.17
C ALA A 648 -8.94 -28.12 34.63
N GLY A 649 -10.13 -28.36 35.17
CA GLY A 649 -11.09 -27.30 35.52
C GLY A 649 -12.07 -27.67 36.64
N THR A 650 -12.97 -26.73 36.99
CA THR A 650 -13.88 -26.80 38.15
C THR A 650 -15.36 -26.93 37.75
N ASN A 651 -15.88 -28.14 37.66
CA ASN A 651 -17.26 -28.47 37.32
C ASN A 651 -18.25 -28.33 38.50
N VAL A 652 -19.55 -28.18 38.20
CA VAL A 652 -20.56 -28.89 39.01
C VAL A 652 -21.78 -29.46 38.25
N THR A 653 -21.97 -29.28 36.93
CA THR A 653 -23.21 -29.73 36.24
C THR A 653 -23.17 -30.12 34.75
N VAL A 654 -22.29 -29.60 33.88
CA VAL A 654 -22.28 -29.92 32.42
C VAL A 654 -20.84 -30.20 31.97
N TYR A 655 -20.64 -31.29 31.24
CA TYR A 655 -19.32 -31.75 30.82
C TYR A 655 -19.26 -31.95 29.30
N GLN A 656 -18.34 -31.26 28.64
CA GLN A 656 -18.06 -31.47 27.23
C GLN A 656 -16.96 -32.51 27.06
N TYR A 657 -17.33 -33.64 26.46
CA TYR A 657 -16.40 -34.71 26.11
C TYR A 657 -15.92 -34.54 24.66
N PRO A 658 -14.70 -35.00 24.32
CA PRO A 658 -14.30 -35.18 22.93
C PRO A 658 -15.36 -36.00 22.19
N SER A 659 -15.73 -35.53 21.00
CA SER A 659 -16.77 -36.11 20.17
C SER A 659 -16.36 -37.49 19.65
N ALA A 660 -17.34 -38.29 19.22
CA ALA A 660 -17.09 -39.58 18.58
C ALA A 660 -16.33 -39.48 17.24
N GLU A 661 -16.26 -38.28 16.65
CA GLU A 661 -15.47 -37.98 15.44
C GLU A 661 -13.98 -37.80 15.74
N SER A 662 -13.59 -37.73 17.03
CA SER A 662 -12.19 -37.68 17.45
C SER A 662 -11.46 -38.95 17.04
N SER A 663 -10.38 -38.79 16.25
CA SER A 663 -9.54 -39.92 15.85
C SER A 663 -8.52 -40.33 16.90
N GLN A 664 -8.22 -39.48 17.89
CA GLN A 664 -7.32 -39.78 19.00
C GLN A 664 -8.07 -40.16 20.28
N ASN A 665 -7.60 -41.23 20.93
CA ASN A 665 -8.11 -41.71 22.21
C ASN A 665 -7.98 -40.63 23.30
N SER A 666 -9.01 -40.53 24.14
CA SER A 666 -9.07 -39.54 25.21
C SER A 666 -9.61 -40.16 26.49
N LEU A 667 -9.01 -39.80 27.61
CA LEU A 667 -9.46 -40.06 28.97
C LEU A 667 -10.12 -38.79 29.49
N ALA A 668 -11.42 -38.85 29.77
CA ALA A 668 -12.17 -37.72 30.33
C ALA A 668 -12.82 -38.16 31.65
N VAL A 669 -12.43 -37.51 32.74
CA VAL A 669 -12.75 -37.97 34.11
C VAL A 669 -13.20 -36.81 34.97
N SER A 670 -14.23 -37.05 35.77
CA SER A 670 -14.66 -36.17 36.86
C SER A 670 -14.40 -36.81 38.23
N PHE A 671 -14.22 -35.97 39.24
CA PHE A 671 -13.92 -36.35 40.61
C PHE A 671 -15.07 -35.91 41.53
N THR A 672 -15.40 -36.76 42.49
CA THR A 672 -16.46 -36.48 43.48
C THR A 672 -16.07 -35.38 44.46
N SER A 673 -14.78 -35.19 44.71
CA SER A 673 -14.22 -34.10 45.50
C SER A 673 -13.27 -33.25 44.65
N ALA A 674 -13.35 -31.94 44.85
CA ALA A 674 -12.39 -31.01 44.25
C ALA A 674 -10.98 -31.28 44.79
N GLN A 675 -10.03 -31.36 43.88
CA GLN A 675 -8.62 -31.47 44.14
C GLN A 675 -8.03 -30.07 44.36
N THR A 676 -7.02 -29.98 45.21
CA THR A 676 -6.39 -28.72 45.56
C THR A 676 -5.53 -28.18 44.42
N ALA A 677 -5.53 -26.85 44.27
CA ALA A 677 -4.62 -26.18 43.35
C ALA A 677 -3.17 -26.56 43.64
N SER A 678 -2.34 -26.65 42.60
CA SER A 678 -0.91 -26.91 42.70
C SER A 678 -0.50 -28.28 43.30
N SER A 679 -1.44 -29.19 43.58
CA SER A 679 -1.13 -30.61 43.79
C SER A 679 -0.79 -31.25 42.44
N ALA A 680 0.25 -32.09 42.42
CA ALA A 680 0.66 -32.78 41.20
C ALA A 680 -0.31 -33.93 40.88
N LEU A 681 -0.97 -33.81 39.73
CA LEU A 681 -1.73 -34.86 39.09
C LEU A 681 -0.83 -35.71 38.20
N CYS A 682 -0.93 -37.03 38.31
CA CYS A 682 -0.17 -37.97 37.48
C CYS A 682 -1.10 -39.02 36.87
N ILE A 683 -0.90 -39.29 35.59
CA ILE A 683 -1.63 -40.33 34.85
C ILE A 683 -0.69 -41.51 34.59
N LYS A 684 -1.08 -42.70 35.04
CA LYS A 684 -0.32 -43.94 34.83
C LYS A 684 -1.17 -45.01 34.16
N ASP A 685 -0.56 -45.85 33.34
CA ASP A 685 -1.20 -47.08 32.87
C ASP A 685 -1.05 -48.22 33.90
N SER A 686 -1.66 -49.37 33.59
CA SER A 686 -1.61 -50.58 34.42
C SER A 686 -0.19 -51.15 34.64
N THR A 687 0.79 -50.78 33.83
CA THR A 687 2.20 -51.18 34.01
C THR A 687 2.95 -50.24 34.97
N GLY A 688 2.34 -49.11 35.33
CA GLY A 688 2.94 -48.05 36.13
C GLY A 688 3.72 -47.02 35.31
N LYS A 689 3.71 -47.10 33.96
CA LYS A 689 4.32 -46.07 33.10
C LYS A 689 3.56 -44.76 33.29
N VAL A 690 4.31 -43.68 33.51
CA VAL A 690 3.77 -42.31 33.59
C VAL A 690 3.54 -41.79 32.18
N HIS A 691 2.33 -41.30 31.93
CA HIS A 691 1.95 -40.69 30.65
C HIS A 691 1.92 -39.16 30.70
N ALA A 692 1.52 -38.58 31.83
CA ALA A 692 1.55 -37.14 32.05
C ALA A 692 1.66 -36.82 33.54
N ILE A 693 2.36 -35.72 33.85
CA ILE A 693 2.36 -35.09 35.16
C ILE A 693 2.00 -33.62 34.95
N THR A 694 0.96 -33.15 35.62
CA THR A 694 0.60 -31.73 35.63
C THR A 694 0.37 -31.21 37.03
N LYS A 695 0.51 -29.91 37.20
CA LYS A 695 0.30 -29.16 38.41
C LYS A 695 -0.70 -28.06 38.10
N PRO A 696 -2.01 -28.35 38.18
CA PRO A 696 -3.05 -27.40 37.82
C PRO A 696 -2.95 -26.10 38.61
N LYS A 697 -3.11 -24.97 37.91
CA LYS A 697 -2.98 -23.64 38.51
C LYS A 697 -4.07 -23.35 39.54
N TYR A 698 -5.29 -23.80 39.27
CA TYR A 698 -6.47 -23.66 40.12
C TYR A 698 -6.87 -25.01 40.71
N GLY A 699 -7.80 -24.99 41.67
CA GLY A 699 -8.49 -26.22 42.07
C GLY A 699 -9.18 -26.84 40.85
N TYR A 700 -9.42 -28.14 40.88
CA TYR A 700 -10.04 -28.84 39.75
C TYR A 700 -10.83 -30.04 40.26
N ASN A 701 -11.88 -30.43 39.56
CA ASN A 701 -12.59 -31.67 39.80
C ASN A 701 -12.81 -32.46 38.51
N SER A 702 -12.13 -32.07 37.44
CA SER A 702 -12.22 -32.72 36.16
C SER A 702 -10.91 -32.64 35.39
N VAL A 703 -10.66 -33.66 34.57
CA VAL A 703 -9.51 -33.74 33.68
C VAL A 703 -9.90 -34.36 32.36
N ILE A 704 -9.50 -33.71 31.27
CA ILE A 704 -9.45 -34.29 29.92
C ILE A 704 -7.98 -34.50 29.58
N PHE A 705 -7.61 -35.74 29.30
CA PHE A 705 -6.28 -36.11 28.84
C PHE A 705 -6.37 -36.88 27.53
N SER A 706 -5.68 -36.42 26.51
CA SER A 706 -5.50 -37.13 25.25
C SER A 706 -4.03 -37.20 24.90
N SER A 707 -3.59 -38.35 24.39
CA SER A 707 -2.22 -38.56 23.92
C SER A 707 -2.19 -39.70 22.90
N PRO A 708 -1.28 -39.68 21.92
CA PRO A 708 -1.08 -40.81 21.00
C PRO A 708 -0.68 -42.10 21.71
N ASP A 709 -0.17 -42.02 22.95
CA ASP A 709 0.21 -43.17 23.77
C ASP A 709 -0.99 -43.86 24.45
N LEU A 710 -2.20 -43.30 24.32
CA LEU A 710 -3.42 -43.87 24.87
C LEU A 710 -3.98 -44.99 23.98
N ALA A 711 -4.26 -46.14 24.58
CA ALA A 711 -4.76 -47.33 23.91
C ALA A 711 -6.21 -47.64 24.32
N LYS A 712 -7.07 -47.86 23.32
CA LYS A 712 -8.46 -48.29 23.51
C LYS A 712 -8.53 -49.60 24.29
N GLY A 713 -9.46 -49.69 25.24
CA GLY A 713 -9.65 -50.83 26.13
C GLY A 713 -8.63 -50.92 27.28
N SER A 714 -7.66 -50.00 27.36
CA SER A 714 -6.71 -49.94 28.48
C SER A 714 -7.23 -49.08 29.62
N ALA A 715 -6.88 -49.47 30.86
CA ALA A 715 -7.20 -48.71 32.06
C ALA A 715 -6.05 -47.76 32.44
N TYR A 716 -6.42 -46.54 32.82
CA TYR A 716 -5.51 -45.49 33.25
C TYR A 716 -5.93 -44.98 34.63
N SER A 717 -4.96 -44.92 35.54
CA SER A 717 -5.16 -44.46 36.92
C SER A 717 -4.66 -43.03 37.07
N ILE A 718 -5.48 -42.19 37.71
CA ILE A 718 -5.17 -40.80 38.02
C ILE A 718 -4.78 -40.70 39.49
N TYR A 719 -3.58 -40.18 39.75
CA TYR A 719 -3.00 -40.01 41.08
C TYR A 719 -2.87 -38.54 41.45
N THR A 720 -3.08 -38.22 42.73
CA THR A 720 -2.76 -36.93 43.34
C THR A 720 -1.91 -37.11 44.60
N ASP A 721 -1.38 -36.01 45.13
CA ASP A 721 -0.63 -35.94 46.40
C ASP A 721 0.67 -36.77 46.44
N GLY A 722 1.15 -37.26 45.31
CA GLY A 722 2.47 -37.86 45.16
C GLY A 722 3.59 -36.83 45.10
N THR A 723 4.81 -37.29 45.35
CA THR A 723 6.01 -36.46 45.26
C THR A 723 6.56 -36.50 43.84
N VAL A 724 6.74 -35.33 43.24
CA VAL A 724 7.41 -35.15 41.95
C VAL A 724 8.89 -34.86 42.21
N SER A 725 9.79 -35.63 41.58
CA SER A 725 11.24 -35.47 41.71
C SER A 725 11.90 -35.34 40.34
N GLY A 726 12.77 -34.34 40.19
CA GLY A 726 13.44 -34.01 38.92
C GLY A 726 12.51 -33.37 37.88
N GLY A 727 12.94 -33.37 36.63
CA GLY A 727 12.18 -32.85 35.48
C GLY A 727 12.17 -31.33 35.32
N THR A 728 11.38 -30.85 34.36
CA THR A 728 11.16 -29.43 34.06
C THR A 728 9.68 -29.12 34.07
N GLU A 729 9.27 -28.16 34.90
CA GLU A 729 7.91 -27.62 34.94
C GLU A 729 7.80 -26.43 33.99
N SER A 730 6.86 -26.49 33.04
CA SER A 730 6.49 -25.39 32.14
C SER A 730 4.98 -25.17 32.24
N ASN A 731 4.58 -24.06 32.87
CA ASN A 731 3.18 -23.67 33.06
C ASN A 731 2.28 -24.82 33.56
N GLY A 732 2.80 -25.57 34.53
CA GLY A 732 2.13 -26.68 35.19
C GLY A 732 2.33 -28.05 34.52
N LEU A 733 2.74 -28.16 33.26
CA LEU A 733 3.17 -29.45 32.70
C LEU A 733 4.57 -29.79 33.19
N ILE A 734 4.77 -31.01 33.70
CA ILE A 734 6.07 -31.48 34.19
C ILE A 734 6.57 -32.62 33.30
N THR A 735 7.71 -32.40 32.64
CA THR A 735 8.34 -33.39 31.75
C THR A 735 9.63 -33.93 32.36
N GLY A 736 9.96 -35.20 32.07
CA GLY A 736 11.19 -35.84 32.54
C GLY A 736 11.27 -36.06 34.06
N ALA A 737 10.17 -35.91 34.79
CA ALA A 737 10.12 -36.11 36.23
C ALA A 737 9.69 -37.54 36.61
N THR A 738 10.04 -37.95 37.83
CA THR A 738 9.56 -39.18 38.45
C THR A 738 8.44 -38.87 39.43
N TYR A 739 7.35 -39.63 39.39
CA TYR A 739 6.23 -39.52 40.32
C TYR A 739 6.21 -40.68 41.33
N ILE A 740 6.47 -40.38 42.60
CA ILE A 740 6.63 -41.35 43.69
C ILE A 740 5.45 -41.28 44.66
N GLY A 741 4.87 -42.43 44.99
CA GLY A 741 3.70 -42.51 45.87
C GLY A 741 2.42 -42.00 45.22
N GLY A 742 1.63 -41.25 45.98
CA GLY A 742 0.35 -40.67 45.58
C GLY A 742 -0.87 -41.56 45.86
N THR A 743 -2.04 -40.94 45.86
CA THR A 743 -3.34 -41.59 46.08
C THR A 743 -4.08 -41.67 44.76
N ILE A 744 -4.63 -42.85 44.42
CA ILE A 744 -5.51 -42.99 43.25
C ILE A 744 -6.83 -42.28 43.57
N ILE A 745 -7.19 -41.31 42.75
CA ILE A 745 -8.47 -40.59 42.87
C ILE A 745 -9.51 -41.03 41.84
N SER A 746 -9.08 -41.66 40.74
CA SER A 746 -9.97 -42.24 39.75
C SER A 746 -9.24 -43.25 38.85
N ILE A 747 -10.00 -44.15 38.23
CA ILE A 747 -9.56 -45.07 37.19
C ILE A 747 -10.53 -44.94 36.04
N GLY A 748 -10.03 -44.60 34.85
CA GLY A 748 -10.83 -44.56 33.62
C GLY A 748 -10.36 -45.60 32.61
N THR A 749 -11.29 -46.11 31.81
CA THR A 749 -11.01 -47.01 30.68
C THR A 749 -11.45 -46.31 29.41
N ILE A 750 -10.62 -46.38 28.37
CA ILE A 750 -10.85 -45.73 27.06
C ILE A 750 -11.67 -46.63 26.14
#